data_AF-A0A1F7WEM6-F1
#
_entry.id   AF-A0A1F7WEM6-F1
#
_cell.length_a   1.000
_cell.length_b   1.000
_cell.length_c   1.000
_cell.angle_alpha   90.00
_cell.angle_beta   90.00
_cell.angle_gamma   90.00
#
_symmetry.space_group_name_H-M   'P 1'
#
loop_
_entity.id
_entity.type
_entity.pdbx_description
1 polymer ?
#
loop_
_entity_poly.entity_id
_entity_poly.type
_entity_poly.pdbx_seq_one_letter_code
_entity_poly.pdbx_strand_id
1 'polypeptide(L)'
;MLGRYGSRNQLKIGSWLHIRNASRTSVLVAFILLILFLPEVVSAQMTTSDVGLDFATATGLATTDIRVFVGRVINAFFALLGFIVVLLYIYAGYLWMTARGDAAKVDQAKKVITNTTIGLIIMIMAYSITAFIIQALTGHSIVPGAGGGDRGREWGEMPHGGPTGELGNGIIEYHYPEVGQIDVPRNTNISITFKRPLVLSTVFRNYDDAETYDIADDTVDGGAVPEVLQLNTDNFKIIAVTELGGMDGSSPDERFDTRYPDEGALVDPPPTVRITAVAAAFDPLEGQTITISPALPIGSPTTDVVYRVALRGGDNGIKVWSPSDTESADPDQQNAFTSMNADGGYFWPFTTGTMLDLTPPHITSVVPIPVIDPSRPADVVPRNQLLQIYFNEAVDPTTVSGIIGEGGGFTNIEVKARCLPDTDCDFSDGESFISISGKIYIGNRYRTAEFVPSEPCEGITENSCGNQVFCLPRNVEIRVRALAATLSSEPPKASRPDGVLDMVGNSFDGNGNETAEGPESAERRIDFNRNNPPAALAGINDTARWIYHVGEEIDLRPPTVMDIDPKSAPPVDPLHPNHPEGPSRVPTDLPITVLWDKIMSVRSMRTGAYDEVRNAFSDGRTTIALRAKELAKKSLDQDCSDPAEDCPYIQLDPPYFFMDLGEGPVEIGDEMVTRMMITHRGFFTANDMGYTMEEMVSWPGRLPVYQPVIGAQIQDTLQNCFFPSVGWNCAMGDNNSCCNRNGQEDYLCSI
;
A
#
# COMPACT_ATOMS: atom_id res chain seq x y z
N MET A 1 51.84 -35.17 -96.23
CA MET A 1 51.80 -33.73 -96.54
C MET A 1 50.43 -33.46 -97.13
N LEU A 2 49.69 -32.44 -96.66
CA LEU A 2 48.19 -32.37 -96.65
C LEU A 2 47.64 -33.20 -95.46
N GLY A 3 46.60 -32.86 -94.70
CA GLY A 3 45.59 -31.79 -94.68
C GLY A 3 44.32 -32.34 -93.97
N ARG A 4 43.49 -31.43 -93.41
CA ARG A 4 42.03 -31.57 -93.08
C ARG A 4 41.51 -32.27 -91.80
N TYR A 5 40.54 -31.56 -91.19
CA TYR A 5 39.28 -31.97 -90.49
C TYR A 5 39.39 -32.89 -89.26
N GLY A 6 38.61 -32.79 -88.18
CA GLY A 6 37.44 -31.97 -87.82
C GLY A 6 36.78 -32.60 -86.56
N SER A 7 36.49 -31.77 -85.56
CA SER A 7 35.58 -31.90 -84.39
C SER A 7 35.42 -33.19 -83.54
N ARG A 8 35.47 -32.94 -82.22
CA ARG A 8 34.78 -33.58 -81.07
C ARG A 8 35.14 -35.04 -80.73
N ASN A 9 35.77 -35.24 -79.56
CA ASN A 9 35.23 -36.09 -78.51
C ASN A 9 35.99 -36.04 -77.17
N GLN A 10 35.17 -36.02 -76.10
CA GLN A 10 35.36 -36.58 -74.75
C GLN A 10 36.32 -35.93 -73.75
N LEU A 11 35.71 -35.58 -72.62
CA LEU A 11 36.25 -34.92 -71.42
C LEU A 11 37.31 -35.78 -70.71
N LYS A 12 38.39 -35.13 -70.28
CA LYS A 12 39.34 -35.66 -69.29
C LYS A 12 38.95 -35.16 -67.90
N ILE A 13 38.75 -36.13 -67.00
CA ILE A 13 38.56 -35.97 -65.56
C ILE A 13 39.91 -35.54 -64.95
N GLY A 14 39.90 -34.42 -64.22
CA GLY A 14 41.05 -33.88 -63.49
C GLY A 14 40.60 -33.11 -62.25
N SER A 15 41.01 -33.65 -61.10
CA SER A 15 40.92 -33.17 -59.72
C SER A 15 40.99 -31.65 -59.49
N TRP A 16 40.17 -31.12 -58.57
CA TRP A 16 40.64 -30.33 -57.42
C TRP A 16 39.49 -30.07 -56.42
N LEU A 17 39.65 -30.55 -55.18
CA LEU A 17 38.70 -30.40 -54.07
C LEU A 17 39.42 -29.69 -52.92
N HIS A 18 39.10 -28.43 -52.67
CA HIS A 18 39.48 -27.69 -51.46
C HIS A 18 38.30 -26.83 -50.98
N ILE A 19 37.52 -27.38 -50.04
CA ILE A 19 36.59 -26.61 -49.22
C ILE A 19 37.43 -25.97 -48.09
N ARG A 20 37.61 -24.65 -48.14
CA ARG A 20 38.28 -23.90 -47.06
C ARG A 20 37.31 -23.66 -45.91
N ASN A 21 37.79 -23.95 -44.70
CA ASN A 21 37.15 -23.71 -43.40
C ASN A 21 36.49 -22.33 -43.30
N ALA A 22 35.16 -22.30 -43.13
CA ALA A 22 34.48 -21.13 -42.60
C ALA A 22 34.82 -21.01 -41.10
N SER A 23 35.25 -19.83 -40.66
CA SER A 23 35.53 -19.57 -39.23
C SER A 23 34.25 -19.70 -38.41
N ARG A 24 34.35 -20.29 -37.20
CA ARG A 24 33.26 -20.49 -36.23
C ARG A 24 32.40 -19.23 -35.98
N THR A 25 32.98 -18.05 -36.13
CA THR A 25 32.32 -16.74 -36.05
C THR A 25 31.32 -16.48 -37.19
N SER A 26 31.59 -16.94 -38.41
CA SER A 26 30.71 -16.74 -39.56
C SER A 26 29.46 -17.63 -39.52
N VAL A 27 29.58 -18.82 -38.91
CA VAL A 27 28.45 -19.74 -38.70
C VAL A 27 27.51 -19.23 -37.61
N LEU A 28 28.06 -18.63 -36.54
CA LEU A 28 27.28 -18.03 -35.45
C LEU A 28 26.51 -16.78 -35.91
N VAL A 29 27.15 -15.92 -36.71
CA VAL A 29 26.49 -14.73 -37.28
C VAL A 29 25.39 -15.11 -38.27
N ALA A 30 25.59 -16.15 -39.08
CA ALA A 30 24.56 -16.66 -39.99
C ALA A 30 23.38 -17.31 -39.25
N PHE A 31 23.62 -17.96 -38.11
CA PHE A 31 22.57 -18.57 -37.29
C PHE A 31 21.72 -17.53 -36.55
N ILE A 32 22.34 -16.45 -36.06
CA ILE A 32 21.63 -15.32 -35.42
C ILE A 32 20.82 -14.51 -36.46
N LEU A 33 21.37 -14.30 -37.66
CA LEU A 33 20.63 -13.69 -38.76
C LEU A 33 19.45 -14.55 -39.23
N LEU A 34 19.53 -15.89 -39.17
CA LEU A 34 18.44 -16.78 -39.55
C LEU A 34 17.26 -16.74 -38.55
N ILE A 35 17.55 -16.55 -37.26
CA ILE A 35 16.53 -16.43 -36.19
C ILE A 35 15.81 -15.08 -36.23
N LEU A 36 16.51 -14.01 -36.66
CA LEU A 36 15.93 -12.65 -36.79
C LEU A 36 14.99 -12.47 -38.01
N PHE A 37 14.93 -13.43 -38.94
CA PHE A 37 14.12 -13.35 -40.17
C PHE A 37 12.98 -14.38 -40.26
N LEU A 38 12.62 -15.06 -39.16
CA LEU A 38 11.38 -15.86 -39.12
C LEU A 38 10.18 -14.90 -38.91
N PRO A 39 9.19 -14.87 -39.82
CA PRO A 39 8.03 -13.99 -39.65
C PRO A 39 7.07 -14.62 -38.63
N GLU A 40 6.87 -13.94 -37.50
CA GLU A 40 5.70 -14.20 -36.64
C GLU A 40 4.46 -13.59 -37.31
N VAL A 41 3.50 -14.45 -37.65
CA VAL A 41 2.16 -14.06 -38.08
C VAL A 41 1.40 -13.52 -36.86
N VAL A 42 1.38 -12.20 -36.69
CA VAL A 42 0.48 -11.53 -35.74
C VAL A 42 -0.68 -10.93 -36.52
N SER A 43 -1.87 -11.47 -36.27
CA SER A 43 -3.15 -10.89 -36.72
C SER A 43 -3.62 -9.91 -35.65
N ALA A 44 -3.73 -8.63 -35.99
CA ALA A 44 -4.45 -7.65 -35.18
C ALA A 44 -5.28 -6.77 -36.11
N GLN A 45 -6.59 -6.77 -35.88
CA GLN A 45 -7.60 -5.97 -36.55
C GLN A 45 -8.16 -5.01 -35.51
N MET A 46 -8.19 -3.69 -35.76
CA MET A 46 -9.28 -2.81 -35.33
C MET A 46 -9.20 -1.38 -35.90
N THR A 47 -10.26 -0.64 -35.61
CA THR A 47 -11.00 0.41 -36.31
C THR A 47 -10.46 1.85 -36.22
N THR A 48 -10.49 2.51 -37.38
CA THR A 48 -10.68 3.95 -37.70
C THR A 48 -10.49 5.02 -36.62
N SER A 49 -9.49 5.89 -36.83
CA SER A 49 -9.73 7.34 -36.96
C SER A 49 -8.79 7.90 -38.03
N ASP A 50 -9.39 8.64 -38.95
CA ASP A 50 -8.89 8.98 -40.28
C ASP A 50 -8.04 10.26 -40.25
N VAL A 51 -6.76 10.12 -40.60
CA VAL A 51 -5.94 11.20 -41.17
C VAL A 51 -5.11 10.64 -42.33
N GLY A 52 -5.75 10.47 -43.48
CA GLY A 52 -5.06 10.49 -44.78
C GLY A 52 -4.40 9.18 -45.24
N LEU A 53 -5.04 8.03 -44.97
CA LEU A 53 -4.54 6.71 -45.37
C LEU A 53 -4.87 6.29 -46.82
N ASP A 54 -5.72 7.03 -47.54
CA ASP A 54 -6.09 6.71 -48.93
C ASP A 54 -4.96 6.90 -49.95
N PHE A 55 -3.90 7.65 -49.61
CA PHE A 55 -2.72 7.79 -50.46
C PHE A 55 -1.67 6.67 -50.25
N ALA A 56 -1.63 6.08 -49.05
CA ALA A 56 -0.64 5.07 -48.68
C ALA A 56 -0.98 3.68 -49.25
N THR A 57 -2.27 3.34 -49.35
CA THR A 57 -2.74 2.07 -49.91
C THR A 57 -2.49 1.95 -51.42
N ALA A 58 -2.38 3.07 -52.14
CA ALA A 58 -2.10 3.09 -53.58
C ALA A 58 -0.62 2.85 -53.95
N THR A 59 0.31 2.89 -52.99
CA THR A 59 1.77 2.84 -53.26
C THR A 59 2.48 1.60 -52.69
N GLY A 60 1.78 0.72 -51.98
CA GLY A 60 2.34 -0.56 -51.49
C GLY A 60 3.39 -0.40 -50.39
N LEU A 61 3.41 0.72 -49.67
CA LEU A 61 4.26 0.89 -48.50
C LEU A 61 3.63 0.25 -47.24
N ALA A 62 4.49 -0.29 -46.38
CA ALA A 62 4.08 -0.89 -45.11
C ALA A 62 3.30 0.11 -44.24
N THR A 63 2.16 -0.33 -43.71
CA THR A 63 1.19 0.47 -42.92
C THR A 63 1.59 0.66 -41.47
N THR A 64 2.84 0.35 -41.10
CA THR A 64 3.36 0.57 -39.74
C THR A 64 3.97 1.96 -39.68
N ASP A 65 3.62 2.73 -38.64
CA ASP A 65 4.26 4.02 -38.38
C ASP A 65 5.78 3.84 -38.31
N ILE A 66 6.51 4.59 -39.13
CA ILE A 66 7.97 4.50 -39.25
C ILE A 66 8.66 4.69 -37.89
N ARG A 67 8.06 5.45 -36.97
CA ARG A 67 8.57 5.68 -35.61
C ARG A 67 8.49 4.40 -34.77
N VAL A 68 7.41 3.64 -34.91
CA VAL A 68 7.23 2.35 -34.23
C VAL A 68 8.18 1.30 -34.79
N PHE A 69 8.37 1.28 -36.11
CA PHE A 69 9.35 0.38 -36.75
C PHE A 69 10.78 0.68 -36.27
N VAL A 70 11.17 1.96 -36.25
CA VAL A 70 12.48 2.40 -35.77
C VAL A 70 12.67 2.08 -34.28
N GLY A 71 11.65 2.30 -33.44
CA GLY A 71 11.68 1.95 -32.02
C GLY A 71 11.92 0.45 -31.78
N ARG A 72 11.25 -0.42 -32.56
CA ARG A 72 11.47 -1.89 -32.49
C ARG A 72 12.89 -2.29 -32.89
N VAL A 73 13.44 -1.68 -33.94
CA VAL A 73 14.82 -1.94 -34.38
C VAL A 73 15.84 -1.51 -33.33
N ILE A 74 15.63 -0.36 -32.70
CA ILE A 74 16.51 0.17 -31.63
C ILE A 74 16.47 -0.75 -30.40
N ASN A 75 15.29 -1.20 -29.97
CA ASN A 75 15.17 -2.11 -28.83
C ASN A 75 15.82 -3.47 -29.09
N ALA A 76 15.65 -4.02 -30.30
CA ALA A 76 16.35 -5.25 -30.69
C ALA A 76 17.88 -5.07 -30.69
N PHE A 77 18.38 -3.89 -31.07
CA PHE A 77 19.80 -3.58 -31.04
C PHE A 77 20.35 -3.47 -29.61
N PHE A 78 19.64 -2.79 -28.70
CA PHE A 78 20.05 -2.71 -27.29
C PHE A 78 20.01 -4.05 -26.58
N ALA A 79 19.02 -4.90 -26.86
CA ALA A 79 18.97 -6.26 -26.33
C ALA A 79 20.19 -7.09 -26.78
N LEU A 80 20.60 -6.98 -28.05
CA LEU A 80 21.80 -7.63 -28.57
C LEU A 80 23.07 -7.11 -27.89
N LEU A 81 23.20 -5.80 -27.68
CA LEU A 81 24.36 -5.22 -27.00
C LEU A 81 24.42 -5.63 -25.52
N GLY A 82 23.29 -5.64 -24.81
CA GLY A 82 23.21 -6.12 -23.43
C GLY A 82 23.64 -7.58 -23.31
N PHE A 83 23.19 -8.43 -24.23
CA PHE A 83 23.65 -9.82 -24.30
C PHE A 83 25.17 -9.94 -24.52
N ILE A 84 25.75 -9.13 -25.42
CA ILE A 84 27.20 -9.11 -25.65
C ILE A 84 27.97 -8.67 -24.40
N VAL A 85 27.46 -7.69 -23.64
CA VAL A 85 28.07 -7.24 -22.38
C VAL A 85 28.15 -8.39 -21.37
N VAL A 86 27.08 -9.17 -21.21
CA VAL A 86 27.08 -10.36 -20.33
C VAL A 86 28.12 -11.38 -20.78
N LEU A 87 28.23 -11.66 -22.08
CA LEU A 87 29.25 -12.58 -22.62
C LEU A 87 30.68 -12.09 -22.35
N LEU A 88 30.94 -10.78 -22.43
CA LEU A 88 32.26 -10.21 -22.16
C LEU A 88 32.63 -10.32 -20.68
N TYR A 89 31.69 -10.13 -19.75
CA TYR A 89 31.92 -10.35 -18.32
C TYR A 89 32.21 -11.83 -18.01
N ILE A 90 31.45 -12.76 -18.62
CA ILE A 90 31.71 -14.20 -18.49
C ILE A 90 33.10 -14.56 -19.02
N TYR A 91 33.49 -14.02 -20.18
CA TYR A 91 34.81 -14.23 -20.75
C TYR A 91 35.93 -13.68 -19.86
N ALA A 92 35.75 -12.48 -19.30
CA ALA A 92 36.73 -11.88 -18.41
C ALA A 92 36.86 -12.67 -17.09
N GLY A 93 35.74 -13.14 -16.53
CA GLY A 93 35.72 -14.01 -15.37
C GLY A 93 36.43 -15.34 -15.63
N TYR A 94 36.18 -15.97 -16.78
CA TYR A 94 36.89 -17.18 -17.20
C TYR A 94 38.40 -16.95 -17.34
N LEU A 95 38.82 -15.85 -17.96
CA LEU A 95 40.23 -15.51 -18.14
C LEU A 95 40.93 -15.26 -16.79
N TRP A 96 40.23 -14.65 -15.84
CA TRP A 96 40.73 -14.44 -14.48
C TRP A 96 40.89 -15.77 -13.73
N MET A 97 39.85 -16.62 -13.74
CA MET A 97 39.86 -17.91 -13.04
C MET A 97 40.92 -18.88 -13.61
N THR A 98 41.24 -18.77 -14.90
CA THR A 98 42.23 -19.63 -15.56
C THR A 98 43.65 -19.07 -15.56
N ALA A 99 43.89 -17.91 -14.94
CA ALA A 99 45.19 -17.24 -14.97
C ALA A 99 46.29 -17.99 -14.19
N ARG A 100 45.97 -18.79 -13.17
CA ARG A 100 46.93 -19.60 -12.38
C ARG A 100 48.24 -18.86 -11.99
N GLY A 101 48.14 -17.57 -11.68
CA GLY A 101 49.28 -16.73 -11.29
C GLY A 101 50.03 -16.04 -12.44
N ASP A 102 49.60 -16.20 -13.70
CA ASP A 102 50.11 -15.45 -14.84
C ASP A 102 49.58 -14.00 -14.82
N ALA A 103 50.45 -13.06 -14.44
CA ALA A 103 50.12 -11.64 -14.32
C ALA A 103 49.58 -11.03 -15.62
N ALA A 104 50.04 -11.50 -16.79
CA ALA A 104 49.60 -10.97 -18.07
C ALA A 104 48.11 -11.28 -18.34
N LYS A 105 47.64 -12.45 -17.91
CA LYS A 105 46.24 -12.86 -18.07
C LYS A 105 45.31 -12.15 -17.09
N VAL A 106 45.78 -11.93 -15.87
CA VAL A 106 45.03 -11.14 -14.87
C VAL A 106 44.87 -9.69 -15.36
N ASP A 107 45.94 -9.08 -15.88
CA ASP A 107 45.89 -7.72 -16.41
C ASP A 107 44.98 -7.63 -17.65
N GLN A 108 44.97 -8.67 -18.50
CA GLN A 108 44.05 -8.75 -19.63
C GLN A 108 42.59 -8.86 -19.17
N ALA A 109 42.29 -9.70 -18.18
CA ALA A 109 40.94 -9.84 -17.63
C ALA A 109 40.43 -8.51 -17.03
N LYS A 110 41.28 -7.82 -16.26
CA LYS A 110 40.98 -6.49 -15.71
C LYS A 110 40.68 -5.47 -16.80
N LYS A 111 41.49 -5.43 -17.87
CA LYS A 111 41.25 -4.52 -19.01
C LYS A 111 39.91 -4.80 -19.70
N VAL A 112 39.54 -6.07 -19.87
CA VAL A 112 38.24 -6.41 -20.46
C VAL A 112 37.10 -5.95 -19.55
N ILE A 113 37.17 -6.21 -18.24
CA ILE A 113 36.18 -5.73 -17.27
C ILE A 113 36.05 -4.20 -17.35
N THR A 114 37.16 -3.47 -17.23
CA THR A 114 37.15 -2.00 -17.24
C THR A 114 36.56 -1.44 -18.53
N ASN A 115 36.95 -1.97 -19.69
CA ASN A 115 36.43 -1.50 -20.97
C ASN A 115 34.93 -1.84 -21.15
N THR A 116 34.50 -3.02 -20.71
CA THR A 116 33.08 -3.43 -20.75
C THR A 116 32.24 -2.58 -19.82
N THR A 117 32.72 -2.26 -18.61
CA THR A 117 32.02 -1.37 -17.67
C THR A 117 31.90 0.04 -18.23
N ILE A 118 32.95 0.59 -18.84
CA ILE A 118 32.90 1.90 -19.50
C ILE A 118 31.86 1.89 -20.63
N GLY A 119 31.84 0.84 -21.45
CA GLY A 119 30.84 0.69 -22.51
C GLY A 119 29.40 0.63 -21.98
N LEU A 120 29.18 -0.10 -20.89
CA LEU A 120 27.87 -0.18 -20.23
C LEU A 120 27.42 1.19 -19.69
N ILE A 121 28.33 1.93 -19.03
CA ILE A 121 28.04 3.27 -18.52
C ILE A 121 27.65 4.21 -19.67
N ILE A 122 28.39 4.18 -20.79
CA ILE A 122 28.07 5.00 -21.96
C ILE A 122 26.69 4.63 -22.53
N MET A 123 26.33 3.34 -22.59
CA MET A 123 25.01 2.94 -23.06
C MET A 123 23.88 3.45 -22.17
N ILE A 124 24.03 3.33 -20.85
CA ILE A 124 23.05 3.82 -19.88
C ILE A 124 22.94 5.34 -20.00
N MET A 125 24.06 6.06 -20.03
CA MET A 125 24.07 7.52 -20.17
C MET A 125 23.45 7.99 -21.50
N ALA A 126 23.75 7.33 -22.61
CA ALA A 126 23.19 7.68 -23.91
C ALA A 126 21.66 7.51 -23.92
N TYR A 127 21.15 6.43 -23.31
CA TYR A 127 19.73 6.19 -23.18
C TYR A 127 19.07 7.24 -22.26
N SER A 128 19.65 7.53 -21.10
CA SER A 128 19.16 8.55 -20.17
C SER A 128 19.15 9.95 -20.77
N ILE A 129 20.20 10.34 -21.51
CA ILE A 129 20.27 11.65 -22.17
C ILE A 129 19.22 11.73 -23.29
N THR A 130 19.05 10.67 -24.07
CA THR A 130 18.02 10.64 -25.13
C THR A 130 16.62 10.72 -24.53
N ALA A 131 16.37 10.00 -23.44
CA ALA A 131 15.12 10.06 -22.71
C ALA A 131 14.87 11.45 -22.12
N PHE A 132 15.89 12.11 -21.56
CA PHE A 132 15.80 13.49 -21.07
C PHE A 132 15.47 14.48 -22.18
N ILE A 133 16.12 14.36 -23.35
CA ILE A 133 15.86 15.24 -24.49
C ILE A 133 14.44 14.99 -25.04
N ILE A 134 13.99 13.74 -25.13
CA ILE A 134 12.63 13.42 -25.56
C ILE A 134 11.63 13.99 -24.54
N GLN A 135 11.83 13.76 -23.24
CA GLN A 135 10.99 14.34 -22.18
C GLN A 135 10.95 15.87 -22.26
N ALA A 136 12.09 16.54 -22.49
CA ALA A 136 12.17 17.99 -22.62
C ALA A 136 11.48 18.53 -23.89
N LEU A 137 11.31 17.70 -24.94
CA LEU A 137 10.69 18.10 -26.20
C LEU A 137 9.23 17.65 -26.34
N THR A 138 8.81 16.56 -25.68
CA THR A 138 7.48 15.94 -25.84
C THR A 138 6.67 15.86 -24.55
N GLY A 139 7.26 16.13 -23.39
CA GLY A 139 6.61 15.99 -22.08
C GLY A 139 6.31 14.55 -21.67
N HIS A 140 6.76 13.54 -22.43
CA HIS A 140 6.57 12.11 -22.13
C HIS A 140 7.90 11.43 -21.80
N SER A 141 7.99 10.77 -20.64
CA SER A 141 9.12 9.90 -20.29
C SER A 141 8.97 8.54 -20.97
N ILE A 142 10.06 8.03 -21.54
CA ILE A 142 10.14 6.71 -22.19
C ILE A 142 10.84 5.66 -21.32
N VAL A 143 11.18 6.00 -20.07
CA VAL A 143 11.84 5.11 -19.11
C VAL A 143 10.78 4.59 -18.12
N PRO A 144 10.48 3.28 -18.10
CA PRO A 144 9.62 2.71 -17.08
C PRO A 144 10.29 2.86 -15.70
N GLY A 145 9.62 3.49 -14.74
CA GLY A 145 10.01 3.47 -13.32
C GLY A 145 11.03 4.52 -12.83
N ALA A 146 11.53 5.44 -13.65
CA ALA A 146 12.31 6.58 -13.17
C ALA A 146 11.42 7.82 -13.04
N GLY A 147 10.72 7.92 -11.91
CA GLY A 147 9.89 9.08 -11.56
C GLY A 147 10.73 10.35 -11.41
N GLY A 148 10.39 11.35 -12.19
CA GLY A 148 10.87 12.72 -12.08
C GLY A 148 9.75 13.61 -12.57
N GLY A 149 9.01 14.18 -11.62
CA GLY A 149 7.89 15.07 -11.85
C GLY A 149 8.35 16.32 -12.59
N ASP A 150 7.84 16.51 -13.80
CA ASP A 150 7.70 17.80 -14.45
C ASP A 150 6.67 17.60 -15.56
N ARG A 151 5.39 17.64 -15.16
CA ARG A 151 4.29 17.87 -16.10
C ARG A 151 4.10 19.36 -16.21
N GLY A 152 4.60 19.95 -17.29
CA GLY A 152 4.11 21.25 -17.75
C GLY A 152 2.61 21.16 -17.98
N ARG A 153 1.82 21.74 -17.06
CA ARG A 153 0.38 21.86 -17.19
C ARG A 153 0.06 23.05 -18.09
N GLU A 154 -0.40 22.77 -19.31
CA GLU A 154 -1.26 23.71 -20.00
C GLU A 154 -2.59 23.78 -19.24
N TRP A 155 -3.07 25.00 -18.98
CA TRP A 155 -4.25 25.28 -18.17
C TRP A 155 -5.55 25.10 -18.94
N GLY A 156 -5.76 23.88 -19.43
CA GLY A 156 -7.01 23.38 -19.98
C GLY A 156 -6.94 21.87 -19.94
N GLU A 157 -7.81 21.24 -19.15
CA GLU A 157 -7.85 19.79 -18.88
C GLU A 157 -6.82 19.30 -17.84
N MET A 158 -7.02 19.67 -16.57
CA MET A 158 -6.44 18.88 -15.47
C MET A 158 -7.08 17.47 -15.50
N PRO A 159 -6.30 16.37 -15.54
CA PRO A 159 -6.86 15.04 -15.43
C PRO A 159 -7.44 14.90 -14.03
N HIS A 160 -8.76 14.95 -13.92
CA HIS A 160 -9.48 14.62 -12.71
C HIS A 160 -9.28 13.13 -12.43
N GLY A 161 -8.23 12.80 -11.66
CA GLY A 161 -8.38 11.73 -10.68
C GLY A 161 -9.64 12.08 -9.89
N GLY A 162 -10.48 11.08 -9.63
CA GLY A 162 -11.71 11.32 -8.88
C GLY A 162 -11.45 11.93 -7.51
N PRO A 163 -12.51 12.25 -6.77
CA PRO A 163 -12.40 12.83 -5.44
C PRO A 163 -11.50 11.98 -4.52
N THR A 164 -10.23 12.38 -4.38
CA THR A 164 -9.24 11.58 -3.63
C THR A 164 -9.30 11.79 -2.13
N GLY A 165 -10.16 12.71 -1.66
CA GLY A 165 -10.24 13.09 -0.26
C GLY A 165 -10.82 12.03 0.67
N GLU A 166 -11.38 10.93 0.15
CA GLU A 166 -12.02 9.92 1.00
C GLU A 166 -11.05 8.98 1.70
N LEU A 167 -9.90 8.71 1.08
CA LEU A 167 -8.84 7.90 1.67
C LEU A 167 -8.02 8.75 2.66
N GLY A 168 -8.07 8.36 3.92
CA GLY A 168 -7.41 9.06 5.02
C GLY A 168 -8.25 10.21 5.56
N ASN A 169 -8.60 11.19 4.71
CA ASN A 169 -9.36 12.36 5.15
C ASN A 169 -10.86 12.10 5.33
N GLY A 170 -11.46 11.15 4.59
CA GLY A 170 -12.89 10.85 4.62
C GLY A 170 -13.25 9.52 5.26
N ILE A 171 -14.24 8.81 4.72
CA ILE A 171 -14.79 7.58 5.34
C ILE A 171 -13.89 6.34 5.19
N ILE A 172 -12.93 6.35 4.27
CA ILE A 172 -12.04 5.22 4.00
C ILE A 172 -10.76 5.39 4.82
N GLU A 173 -10.48 4.42 5.68
CA GLU A 173 -9.22 4.37 6.42
C GLU A 173 -8.07 3.91 5.50
N TYR A 174 -8.29 2.81 4.78
CA TYR A 174 -7.30 2.21 3.89
C TYR A 174 -7.96 1.26 2.89
N HIS A 175 -7.30 1.03 1.75
CA HIS A 175 -7.65 -0.05 0.83
C HIS A 175 -6.41 -0.66 0.16
N TYR A 176 -6.54 -1.92 -0.24
CA TYR A 176 -5.55 -2.66 -1.03
C TYR A 176 -6.22 -3.24 -2.29
N PRO A 177 -5.61 -3.17 -3.48
CA PRO A 177 -4.36 -2.47 -3.80
C PRO A 177 -4.45 -0.96 -3.57
N GLU A 178 -3.30 -0.32 -3.38
CA GLU A 178 -3.20 1.12 -3.14
C GLU A 178 -3.53 1.95 -4.39
N VAL A 179 -3.82 3.23 -4.17
CA VAL A 179 -4.10 4.18 -5.26
C VAL A 179 -2.90 4.25 -6.20
N GLY A 180 -3.11 3.83 -7.45
CA GLY A 180 -2.10 3.85 -8.51
C GLY A 180 -1.02 2.76 -8.37
N GLN A 181 -1.20 1.77 -7.50
CA GLN A 181 -0.25 0.66 -7.36
C GLN A 181 -0.06 -0.05 -8.71
N ILE A 182 1.19 -0.31 -9.08
CA ILE A 182 1.58 -1.05 -10.28
C ILE A 182 2.11 -2.43 -9.90
N ASP A 183 2.22 -3.32 -10.89
CA ASP A 183 2.68 -4.70 -10.70
C ASP A 183 1.88 -5.48 -9.66
N VAL A 184 0.58 -5.17 -9.52
CA VAL A 184 -0.32 -5.90 -8.62
C VAL A 184 -0.48 -7.34 -9.11
N PRO A 185 -0.25 -8.36 -8.28
CA PRO A 185 -0.46 -9.74 -8.66
C PRO A 185 -1.90 -10.02 -9.10
N ARG A 186 -2.07 -10.91 -10.08
CA ARG A 186 -3.40 -11.16 -10.67
C ARG A 186 -4.38 -11.85 -9.73
N ASN A 187 -3.89 -12.58 -8.73
CA ASN A 187 -4.68 -13.25 -7.71
C ASN A 187 -4.94 -12.40 -6.45
N THR A 188 -4.62 -11.11 -6.50
CA THR A 188 -4.82 -10.20 -5.36
C THR A 188 -6.30 -9.96 -5.04
N ASN A 189 -6.62 -10.14 -3.76
CA ASN A 189 -7.87 -9.70 -3.15
C ASN A 189 -7.92 -8.17 -3.09
N ILE A 190 -9.12 -7.63 -3.18
CA ILE A 190 -9.38 -6.20 -3.00
C ILE A 190 -9.98 -6.02 -1.61
N SER A 191 -9.27 -5.31 -0.73
CA SER A 191 -9.72 -5.04 0.64
C SER A 191 -9.94 -3.55 0.87
N ILE A 192 -11.00 -3.18 1.56
CA ILE A 192 -11.35 -1.79 1.86
C ILE A 192 -11.83 -1.70 3.31
N THR A 193 -11.18 -0.86 4.11
CA THR A 193 -11.59 -0.57 5.48
C THR A 193 -12.31 0.78 5.53
N PHE A 194 -13.59 0.73 5.89
CA PHE A 194 -14.38 1.91 6.22
C PHE A 194 -14.24 2.20 7.71
N LYS A 195 -14.26 3.48 8.09
CA LYS A 195 -14.13 3.91 9.50
C LYS A 195 -15.38 3.67 10.34
N ARG A 196 -16.48 3.28 9.70
CA ARG A 196 -17.78 2.95 10.31
C ARG A 196 -18.30 1.61 9.75
N PRO A 197 -19.19 0.90 10.47
CA PRO A 197 -19.84 -0.29 9.95
C PRO A 197 -20.68 0.04 8.72
N LEU A 198 -20.68 -0.86 7.74
CA LEU A 198 -21.43 -0.67 6.49
C LEU A 198 -22.86 -1.18 6.64
N VAL A 199 -23.77 -0.56 5.90
CA VAL A 199 -25.11 -1.10 5.66
C VAL A 199 -24.98 -2.10 4.51
N LEU A 200 -24.97 -3.39 4.81
CA LEU A 200 -24.53 -4.44 3.89
C LEU A 200 -25.50 -4.64 2.73
N SER A 201 -26.78 -4.33 2.88
CA SER A 201 -27.76 -4.25 1.78
C SER A 201 -27.40 -3.24 0.69
N THR A 202 -26.60 -2.22 1.01
CA THR A 202 -26.10 -1.27 -0.01
C THR A 202 -24.90 -1.80 -0.78
N VAL A 203 -24.23 -2.85 -0.28
CA VAL A 203 -23.00 -3.42 -0.84
C VAL A 203 -23.24 -4.78 -1.50
N PHE A 204 -24.20 -5.57 -1.01
CA PHE A 204 -24.50 -6.91 -1.52
C PHE A 204 -25.90 -6.99 -2.12
N ARG A 205 -26.05 -7.76 -3.20
CA ARG A 205 -27.35 -7.99 -3.83
C ARG A 205 -28.22 -8.86 -2.92
N ASN A 206 -29.50 -8.50 -2.83
CA ASN A 206 -30.54 -9.23 -2.10
C ASN A 206 -30.22 -9.48 -0.62
N TYR A 207 -29.33 -8.69 -0.05
CA TYR A 207 -29.00 -8.73 1.36
C TYR A 207 -30.02 -7.88 2.13
N ASP A 208 -30.48 -8.40 3.26
CA ASP A 208 -31.40 -7.75 4.18
C ASP A 208 -30.70 -7.64 5.53
N ASP A 209 -30.40 -6.39 5.94
CA ASP A 209 -29.81 -6.06 7.24
C ASP A 209 -30.84 -6.14 8.40
N ALA A 210 -32.10 -6.50 8.13
CA ALA A 210 -33.19 -6.53 9.12
C ALA A 210 -33.40 -5.19 9.89
N GLU A 211 -32.97 -4.08 9.30
CA GLU A 211 -32.90 -2.75 9.93
C GLU A 211 -31.97 -2.67 11.16
N THR A 212 -31.06 -3.64 11.34
CA THR A 212 -30.07 -3.65 12.41
C THR A 212 -28.63 -3.63 11.86
N TYR A 213 -27.66 -3.32 12.73
CA TYR A 213 -26.23 -3.31 12.36
C TYR A 213 -25.54 -4.65 12.66
N ASP A 214 -26.20 -5.53 13.42
CA ASP A 214 -25.64 -6.81 13.83
C ASP A 214 -25.99 -7.86 12.79
N ILE A 215 -25.06 -8.76 12.48
CA ILE A 215 -25.23 -9.68 11.35
C ILE A 215 -25.94 -10.99 11.71
N ALA A 216 -26.42 -11.14 12.94
CA ALA A 216 -26.93 -12.43 13.43
C ALA A 216 -28.32 -12.78 12.87
N ASP A 217 -29.13 -11.78 12.52
CA ASP A 217 -30.47 -11.96 11.94
C ASP A 217 -30.54 -11.62 10.44
N ASP A 218 -29.44 -11.15 9.86
CA ASP A 218 -29.31 -10.85 8.44
C ASP A 218 -29.64 -12.05 7.55
N THR A 219 -30.21 -11.75 6.38
CA THR A 219 -30.55 -12.76 5.38
C THR A 219 -30.12 -12.37 3.97
N VAL A 220 -29.93 -13.38 3.12
CA VAL A 220 -29.80 -13.20 1.67
C VAL A 220 -30.91 -13.98 0.99
N ASP A 221 -31.70 -13.31 0.16
CA ASP A 221 -32.90 -13.88 -0.47
C ASP A 221 -33.89 -14.49 0.55
N GLY A 222 -33.93 -13.97 1.79
CA GLY A 222 -34.76 -14.47 2.88
C GLY A 222 -34.28 -15.79 3.51
N GLY A 223 -33.04 -16.22 3.22
CA GLY A 223 -32.37 -17.37 3.83
C GLY A 223 -31.10 -16.97 4.58
N ALA A 224 -30.41 -17.96 5.18
CA ALA A 224 -29.14 -17.71 5.86
C ALA A 224 -28.08 -17.14 4.90
N VAL A 225 -27.29 -16.18 5.39
CA VAL A 225 -26.20 -15.56 4.63
C VAL A 225 -25.21 -16.62 4.13
N PRO A 226 -25.02 -16.79 2.81
CA PRO A 226 -24.09 -17.75 2.24
C PRO A 226 -22.63 -17.28 2.35
N GLU A 227 -21.68 -18.20 2.18
CA GLU A 227 -20.24 -17.89 2.16
C GLU A 227 -19.82 -17.04 0.94
N VAL A 228 -20.57 -17.13 -0.17
CA VAL A 228 -20.32 -16.37 -1.39
C VAL A 228 -21.42 -15.34 -1.59
N LEU A 229 -21.06 -14.07 -1.53
CA LEU A 229 -21.97 -12.94 -1.69
C LEU A 229 -21.77 -12.26 -3.05
N GLN A 230 -22.88 -11.93 -3.70
CA GLN A 230 -22.84 -11.15 -4.94
C GLN A 230 -22.76 -9.67 -4.60
N LEU A 231 -21.74 -8.98 -5.13
CA LEU A 231 -21.63 -7.53 -5.01
C LEU A 231 -22.81 -6.84 -5.69
N ASN A 232 -23.35 -5.82 -5.04
CA ASN A 232 -24.30 -4.92 -5.63
C ASN A 232 -23.60 -4.02 -6.65
N THR A 233 -23.63 -4.44 -7.91
CA THR A 233 -22.99 -3.70 -9.00
C THR A 233 -23.52 -2.29 -9.14
N ASP A 234 -24.74 -1.98 -8.71
CA ASP A 234 -25.29 -0.63 -8.77
C ASP A 234 -24.47 0.36 -7.93
N ASN A 235 -23.78 -0.15 -6.90
CA ASN A 235 -23.01 0.64 -5.94
C ASN A 235 -21.52 0.31 -5.89
N PHE A 236 -21.09 -0.85 -6.41
CA PHE A 236 -19.73 -1.34 -6.31
C PHE A 236 -19.28 -2.01 -7.61
N LYS A 237 -18.22 -1.50 -8.24
CA LYS A 237 -17.72 -2.03 -9.52
C LYS A 237 -16.20 -2.22 -9.53
N ILE A 238 -15.74 -3.30 -10.14
CA ILE A 238 -14.32 -3.57 -10.45
C ILE A 238 -14.21 -3.72 -11.96
N ILE A 239 -13.47 -2.83 -12.63
CA ILE A 239 -13.51 -2.69 -14.09
C ILE A 239 -12.12 -2.56 -14.67
N ALA A 240 -11.85 -3.24 -15.79
CA ALA A 240 -10.67 -3.01 -16.62
C ALA A 240 -10.88 -1.77 -17.50
N VAL A 241 -9.99 -0.78 -17.44
CA VAL A 241 -10.17 0.51 -18.15
C VAL A 241 -8.94 0.83 -19.00
N THR A 242 -9.13 1.14 -20.28
CA THR A 242 -8.06 1.51 -21.23
C THR A 242 -7.96 3.02 -21.52
N GLU A 243 -8.99 3.82 -21.20
CA GLU A 243 -8.99 5.27 -21.42
C GLU A 243 -9.65 6.03 -20.26
N LEU A 244 -8.99 7.10 -19.80
CA LEU A 244 -9.46 7.99 -18.74
C LEU A 244 -10.19 9.20 -19.35
N GLY A 245 -11.45 9.04 -19.75
CA GLY A 245 -12.20 10.08 -20.47
C GLY A 245 -13.16 10.95 -19.63
N GLY A 246 -13.03 12.28 -19.77
CA GLY A 246 -14.12 13.25 -19.97
C GLY A 246 -14.83 13.93 -18.78
N MET A 247 -15.18 15.21 -18.92
CA MET A 247 -16.19 15.95 -18.15
C MET A 247 -17.33 16.38 -19.10
N ASP A 248 -18.38 15.58 -19.22
CA ASP A 248 -19.48 15.79 -20.17
C ASP A 248 -20.71 16.49 -19.54
N GLY A 249 -20.57 17.09 -18.36
CA GLY A 249 -21.66 17.81 -17.69
C GLY A 249 -22.77 16.94 -17.11
N SER A 250 -22.67 15.61 -17.20
CA SER A 250 -23.57 14.64 -16.54
C SER A 250 -23.49 14.73 -15.02
N SER A 251 -24.55 14.29 -14.32
CA SER A 251 -24.56 14.19 -12.86
C SER A 251 -23.55 13.13 -12.38
N PRO A 252 -23.05 13.18 -11.13
CA PRO A 252 -22.13 12.17 -10.62
C PRO A 252 -22.65 10.73 -10.71
N ASP A 253 -23.94 10.51 -10.45
CA ASP A 253 -24.62 9.23 -10.63
C ASP A 253 -24.65 8.78 -12.10
N GLU A 254 -25.01 9.68 -13.02
CA GLU A 254 -24.96 9.41 -14.45
C GLU A 254 -23.54 9.06 -14.90
N ARG A 255 -22.50 9.69 -14.34
CA ARG A 255 -21.10 9.36 -14.61
C ARG A 255 -20.72 8.00 -14.10
N PHE A 256 -21.20 7.61 -12.92
CA PHE A 256 -20.94 6.30 -12.37
C PHE A 256 -21.49 5.23 -13.33
N ASP A 257 -22.75 5.33 -13.72
CA ASP A 257 -23.39 4.34 -14.59
C ASP A 257 -22.83 4.34 -16.02
N THR A 258 -22.51 5.49 -16.59
CA THR A 258 -22.00 5.59 -17.97
C THR A 258 -20.52 5.25 -18.12
N ARG A 259 -19.66 5.63 -17.16
CA ARG A 259 -18.21 5.30 -17.22
C ARG A 259 -17.94 3.88 -16.76
N TYR A 260 -18.79 3.36 -15.90
CA TYR A 260 -18.65 2.06 -15.26
C TYR A 260 -19.92 1.26 -15.49
N PRO A 261 -20.31 0.93 -16.73
CA PRO A 261 -21.55 0.19 -16.96
C PRO A 261 -21.43 -1.22 -16.37
N ASP A 262 -22.56 -1.81 -15.97
CA ASP A 262 -22.60 -3.14 -15.34
C ASP A 262 -21.98 -4.23 -16.21
N GLU A 263 -22.13 -4.12 -17.53
CA GLU A 263 -21.52 -5.02 -18.51
C GLU A 263 -19.98 -5.00 -18.49
N GLY A 264 -19.36 -3.96 -17.94
CA GLY A 264 -17.91 -3.84 -17.75
C GLY A 264 -17.42 -4.29 -16.36
N ALA A 265 -18.31 -4.56 -15.41
CA ALA A 265 -17.96 -4.99 -14.07
C ALA A 265 -17.58 -6.48 -14.05
N LEU A 266 -16.38 -6.80 -13.54
CA LEU A 266 -15.84 -8.16 -13.45
C LEU A 266 -16.39 -8.94 -12.24
N VAL A 267 -17.71 -9.09 -12.22
CA VAL A 267 -18.43 -9.77 -11.12
C VAL A 267 -18.91 -11.15 -11.55
N ASP A 268 -18.42 -11.66 -12.68
CA ASP A 268 -18.72 -12.99 -13.21
C ASP A 268 -17.43 -13.80 -13.44
N PRO A 269 -17.25 -14.96 -12.78
CA PRO A 269 -18.13 -15.50 -11.74
C PRO A 269 -18.15 -14.61 -10.48
N PRO A 270 -19.24 -14.65 -9.67
CA PRO A 270 -19.32 -13.90 -8.43
C PRO A 270 -18.09 -14.10 -7.55
N PRO A 271 -17.48 -13.02 -7.04
CA PRO A 271 -16.35 -13.14 -6.13
C PRO A 271 -16.80 -13.72 -4.79
N THR A 272 -15.85 -14.29 -4.04
CA THR A 272 -16.08 -14.56 -2.62
C THR A 272 -15.84 -13.27 -1.86
N VAL A 273 -16.75 -12.88 -0.96
CA VAL A 273 -16.57 -11.67 -0.14
C VAL A 273 -16.61 -12.06 1.32
N ARG A 274 -15.60 -11.61 2.08
CA ARG A 274 -15.53 -11.73 3.53
C ARG A 274 -15.58 -10.34 4.15
N ILE A 275 -16.16 -10.26 5.35
CA ILE A 275 -16.22 -9.03 6.13
C ILE A 275 -15.63 -9.28 7.52
N THR A 276 -15.03 -8.25 8.12
CA THR A 276 -14.58 -8.33 9.51
C THR A 276 -15.79 -8.26 10.45
N ALA A 277 -15.78 -9.09 11.49
CA ALA A 277 -16.80 -9.08 12.51
C ALA A 277 -16.86 -7.71 13.22
N VAL A 278 -18.08 -7.24 13.47
CA VAL A 278 -18.34 -6.05 14.30
C VAL A 278 -18.75 -6.45 15.72
N ALA A 279 -18.52 -5.60 16.72
CA ALA A 279 -18.96 -5.89 18.07
C ALA A 279 -20.50 -6.01 18.17
N ALA A 280 -20.99 -6.88 19.06
CA ALA A 280 -22.43 -7.07 19.31
C ALA A 280 -23.11 -5.86 19.97
N ALA A 281 -22.33 -4.84 20.36
CA ALA A 281 -22.81 -3.53 20.75
C ALA A 281 -22.24 -2.52 19.76
N PHE A 282 -23.10 -1.69 19.17
CA PHE A 282 -22.71 -0.71 18.17
C PHE A 282 -21.68 0.26 18.75
N ASP A 283 -20.42 0.14 18.29
CA ASP A 283 -19.42 1.19 18.43
C ASP A 283 -19.40 1.97 17.10
N PRO A 284 -19.94 3.19 17.04
CA PRO A 284 -19.99 4.00 15.80
C PRO A 284 -18.61 4.33 15.22
N LEU A 285 -17.58 4.00 15.95
CA LEU A 285 -16.20 4.33 15.69
C LEU A 285 -15.36 3.05 15.49
N GLU A 286 -16.04 1.92 15.39
CA GLU A 286 -15.51 0.68 14.87
C GLU A 286 -15.62 0.67 13.34
N GLY A 287 -14.48 0.46 12.68
CA GLY A 287 -14.46 0.26 11.23
C GLY A 287 -14.85 -1.15 10.84
N GLN A 288 -15.32 -1.30 9.60
CA GLN A 288 -15.56 -2.60 8.99
C GLN A 288 -14.75 -2.72 7.71
N THR A 289 -14.12 -3.88 7.52
CA THR A 289 -13.36 -4.19 6.33
C THR A 289 -14.10 -5.19 5.48
N ILE A 290 -14.16 -4.93 4.18
CA ILE A 290 -14.62 -5.88 3.17
C ILE A 290 -13.40 -6.37 2.40
N THR A 291 -13.21 -7.68 2.31
CA THR A 291 -12.22 -8.33 1.44
C THR A 291 -12.95 -9.09 0.33
N ILE A 292 -12.67 -8.73 -0.91
CA ILE A 292 -13.22 -9.34 -2.11
C ILE A 292 -12.14 -10.20 -2.73
N SER A 293 -12.38 -11.51 -2.77
CA SER A 293 -11.53 -12.49 -3.44
C SER A 293 -12.08 -12.78 -4.84
N PRO A 294 -11.39 -12.33 -5.90
CA PRO A 294 -11.79 -12.65 -7.27
C PRO A 294 -11.87 -14.17 -7.46
N ALA A 295 -12.93 -14.64 -8.10
CA ALA A 295 -13.10 -16.07 -8.36
C ALA A 295 -12.07 -16.61 -9.37
N LEU A 296 -11.55 -15.74 -10.24
CA LEU A 296 -10.45 -15.99 -11.16
C LEU A 296 -9.42 -14.86 -11.07
N PRO A 297 -8.12 -15.12 -11.35
CA PRO A 297 -7.12 -14.06 -11.38
C PRO A 297 -7.51 -12.95 -12.37
N ILE A 298 -7.56 -11.71 -11.88
CA ILE A 298 -7.87 -10.51 -12.66
C ILE A 298 -6.64 -10.07 -13.47
N GLY A 299 -6.84 -9.56 -14.67
CA GLY A 299 -5.78 -9.12 -15.57
C GLY A 299 -5.39 -10.17 -16.61
N SER A 300 -4.18 -10.03 -17.18
CA SER A 300 -3.72 -10.85 -18.31
C SER A 300 -2.37 -11.51 -18.00
N PRO A 301 -2.15 -12.78 -18.38
CA PRO A 301 -0.88 -13.48 -18.17
C PRO A 301 0.25 -12.95 -19.06
N THR A 302 -0.04 -12.06 -20.01
CA THR A 302 0.93 -11.61 -21.03
C THR A 302 1.08 -10.10 -21.10
N THR A 303 0.16 -9.34 -20.51
CA THR A 303 0.16 -7.88 -20.57
C THR A 303 -0.39 -7.32 -19.28
N ASP A 304 0.14 -6.19 -18.86
CA ASP A 304 -0.40 -5.45 -17.73
C ASP A 304 -1.81 -4.93 -18.06
N VAL A 305 -2.68 -4.90 -17.06
CA VAL A 305 -4.06 -4.45 -17.22
C VAL A 305 -4.37 -3.42 -16.15
N VAL A 306 -4.85 -2.25 -16.57
CA VAL A 306 -5.29 -1.20 -15.66
C VAL A 306 -6.70 -1.51 -15.19
N TYR A 307 -6.86 -1.56 -13.88
CA TYR A 307 -8.10 -1.75 -13.18
C TYR A 307 -8.52 -0.49 -12.44
N ARG A 308 -9.82 -0.40 -12.18
CA ARG A 308 -10.41 0.57 -11.28
C ARG A 308 -11.43 -0.10 -10.38
N VAL A 309 -11.39 0.25 -9.11
CA VAL A 309 -12.50 0.01 -8.17
C VAL A 309 -13.29 1.30 -8.03
N ALA A 310 -14.61 1.22 -8.18
CA ALA A 310 -15.51 2.35 -8.12
C ALA A 310 -16.64 2.09 -7.12
N LEU A 311 -16.86 3.05 -6.23
CA LEU A 311 -17.82 3.05 -5.14
C LEU A 311 -18.80 4.22 -5.34
N ARG A 312 -20.09 3.92 -5.44
CA ARG A 312 -21.13 4.94 -5.55
C ARG A 312 -21.41 5.55 -4.19
N GLY A 313 -21.65 6.85 -4.14
CA GLY A 313 -22.25 7.49 -2.97
C GLY A 313 -23.54 8.22 -3.31
N GLY A 314 -23.85 9.26 -2.54
CA GLY A 314 -25.19 9.84 -2.53
C GLY A 314 -26.28 8.90 -2.02
N ASP A 315 -27.55 9.32 -2.16
CA ASP A 315 -28.70 8.68 -1.50
C ASP A 315 -28.96 7.23 -1.93
N ASN A 316 -28.52 6.88 -3.15
CA ASN A 316 -28.64 5.55 -3.73
C ASN A 316 -27.36 4.70 -3.56
N GLY A 317 -26.28 5.29 -3.05
CA GLY A 317 -24.96 4.66 -2.98
C GLY A 317 -24.72 3.87 -1.70
N ILE A 318 -23.44 3.64 -1.40
CA ILE A 318 -22.99 2.94 -0.20
C ILE A 318 -23.33 3.75 1.04
N LYS A 319 -23.87 3.06 2.06
CA LYS A 319 -24.22 3.64 3.36
C LYS A 319 -23.45 3.01 4.50
N VAL A 320 -23.35 3.75 5.59
CA VAL A 320 -22.75 3.34 6.86
C VAL A 320 -23.72 3.59 8.00
N TRP A 321 -23.61 2.78 9.04
CA TRP A 321 -24.31 2.97 10.29
C TRP A 321 -23.67 4.13 11.09
N SER A 322 -24.52 4.90 11.76
CA SER A 322 -24.15 6.09 12.54
C SER A 322 -24.95 6.11 13.85
N PRO A 323 -24.47 6.76 14.93
CA PRO A 323 -25.30 6.98 16.11
C PRO A 323 -26.61 7.67 15.72
N SER A 324 -27.70 7.31 16.37
CA SER A 324 -28.96 8.05 16.22
C SER A 324 -28.87 9.41 16.90
N ASP A 325 -29.38 10.44 16.22
CA ASP A 325 -29.60 11.77 16.80
C ASP A 325 -30.87 11.82 17.70
N THR A 326 -31.62 10.72 17.77
CA THR A 326 -32.85 10.60 18.55
C THR A 326 -32.65 9.71 19.79
N GLU A 327 -33.57 9.78 20.77
CA GLU A 327 -33.52 8.91 21.96
C GLU A 327 -33.71 7.40 21.64
N SER A 328 -33.91 7.00 20.37
CA SER A 328 -33.89 5.58 19.99
C SER A 328 -32.48 5.03 20.09
N ALA A 329 -32.36 3.80 20.59
CA ALA A 329 -31.08 3.10 20.72
C ALA A 329 -30.55 2.54 19.38
N ASP A 330 -31.37 2.54 18.33
CA ASP A 330 -31.03 1.94 17.04
C ASP A 330 -30.23 2.93 16.17
N PRO A 331 -29.14 2.52 15.51
CA PRO A 331 -28.30 3.40 14.71
C PRO A 331 -29.01 3.90 13.44
N ASP A 332 -28.68 5.12 13.00
CA ASP A 332 -29.18 5.71 11.75
C ASP A 332 -28.30 5.29 10.56
N GLN A 333 -28.90 5.18 9.37
CA GLN A 333 -28.16 4.98 8.12
C GLN A 333 -27.77 6.34 7.51
N GLN A 334 -26.50 6.50 7.16
CA GLN A 334 -25.99 7.70 6.48
C GLN A 334 -25.23 7.34 5.21
N ASN A 335 -25.23 8.26 4.24
CA ASN A 335 -24.38 8.11 3.05
C ASN A 335 -22.92 7.99 3.48
N ALA A 336 -22.17 7.05 2.91
CA ALA A 336 -20.76 6.87 3.26
C ALA A 336 -19.92 8.07 2.81
N PHE A 337 -20.22 8.62 1.63
CA PHE A 337 -19.47 9.70 0.98
C PHE A 337 -20.26 11.02 1.09
N THR A 338 -20.07 11.75 2.18
CA THR A 338 -20.76 13.03 2.46
C THR A 338 -19.91 14.27 2.21
N SER A 339 -18.58 14.10 2.06
CA SER A 339 -17.65 15.22 1.86
C SER A 339 -17.74 15.83 0.45
N MET A 340 -18.39 15.11 -0.46
CA MET A 340 -18.67 15.50 -1.82
C MET A 340 -20.14 15.93 -1.90
N ASN A 341 -20.45 16.92 -2.74
CA ASN A 341 -21.84 17.29 -3.06
C ASN A 341 -22.73 16.04 -3.17
N ALA A 342 -24.00 16.13 -2.75
CA ALA A 342 -24.96 15.06 -2.43
C ALA A 342 -25.02 13.77 -3.30
N ASP A 343 -24.30 13.69 -4.42
CA ASP A 343 -24.23 12.55 -5.36
C ASP A 343 -22.80 11.95 -5.49
N GLY A 344 -21.80 12.37 -4.69
CA GLY A 344 -20.38 11.98 -4.86
C GLY A 344 -20.05 10.52 -4.52
N GLY A 345 -18.89 10.00 -4.99
CA GLY A 345 -18.42 8.63 -4.76
C GLY A 345 -16.89 8.51 -4.85
N TYR A 346 -16.34 7.34 -4.52
CA TYR A 346 -14.88 7.12 -4.50
C TYR A 346 -14.44 6.12 -5.56
N PHE A 347 -13.30 6.37 -6.20
CA PHE A 347 -12.67 5.36 -7.05
C PHE A 347 -11.16 5.50 -7.02
N TRP A 348 -10.47 4.38 -7.25
CA TRP A 348 -9.02 4.38 -7.42
C TRP A 348 -8.60 3.40 -8.52
N PRO A 349 -7.53 3.74 -9.27
CA PRO A 349 -6.93 2.81 -10.20
C PRO A 349 -5.85 1.96 -9.54
N PHE A 350 -5.58 0.79 -10.11
CA PHE A 350 -4.36 0.02 -9.90
C PHE A 350 -4.03 -0.75 -11.19
N THR A 351 -2.79 -1.18 -11.38
CA THR A 351 -2.35 -1.92 -12.57
C THR A 351 -1.90 -3.30 -12.16
N THR A 352 -2.56 -4.34 -12.70
CA THR A 352 -2.08 -5.71 -12.51
C THR A 352 -0.92 -5.98 -13.42
N GLY A 353 0.10 -6.66 -12.89
CA GLY A 353 1.18 -7.24 -13.67
C GLY A 353 0.76 -8.59 -14.30
N THR A 354 1.71 -9.29 -14.90
CA THR A 354 1.45 -10.60 -15.53
C THR A 354 1.53 -11.79 -14.57
N MET A 355 2.13 -11.58 -13.40
CA MET A 355 2.50 -12.64 -12.46
C MET A 355 1.40 -12.94 -11.44
N LEU A 356 1.43 -14.16 -10.91
CA LEU A 356 0.71 -14.53 -9.70
C LEU A 356 1.68 -14.40 -8.53
N ASP A 357 1.14 -14.03 -7.38
CA ASP A 357 1.87 -14.08 -6.13
C ASP A 357 1.67 -15.44 -5.46
N LEU A 358 2.78 -16.07 -5.14
CA LEU A 358 2.89 -17.38 -4.52
C LEU A 358 3.83 -17.30 -3.31
N THR A 359 4.02 -16.11 -2.74
CA THR A 359 4.90 -15.89 -1.61
C THR A 359 4.06 -15.91 -0.34
N PRO A 360 4.31 -16.82 0.61
CA PRO A 360 3.63 -16.79 1.90
C PRO A 360 4.00 -15.54 2.72
N PRO A 361 3.06 -14.98 3.52
CA PRO A 361 3.40 -13.96 4.50
C PRO A 361 4.12 -14.59 5.70
N HIS A 362 5.00 -13.83 6.35
CA HIS A 362 5.69 -14.24 7.58
C HIS A 362 5.79 -13.09 8.58
N ILE A 363 6.09 -13.41 9.85
CA ILE A 363 6.24 -12.42 10.92
C ILE A 363 7.65 -11.83 10.89
N THR A 364 7.75 -10.52 10.71
CA THR A 364 9.00 -9.74 10.81
C THR A 364 9.32 -9.41 12.26
N SER A 365 8.33 -8.99 13.05
CA SER A 365 8.50 -8.57 14.44
C SER A 365 7.25 -8.80 15.28
N VAL A 366 7.42 -8.91 16.60
CA VAL A 366 6.32 -8.97 17.58
C VAL A 366 6.63 -8.08 18.77
N VAL A 367 5.58 -7.49 19.34
CA VAL A 367 5.65 -6.65 20.54
C VAL A 367 4.62 -7.19 21.53
N PRO A 368 4.97 -7.53 22.78
CA PRO A 368 6.32 -7.52 23.34
C PRO A 368 7.30 -8.48 22.66
N ILE A 369 8.59 -8.16 22.79
CA ILE A 369 9.67 -9.05 22.35
C ILE A 369 9.60 -10.36 23.17
N PRO A 370 9.70 -11.55 22.54
CA PRO A 370 9.62 -12.81 23.26
C PRO A 370 10.77 -12.98 24.27
N VAL A 371 10.46 -13.52 25.45
CA VAL A 371 11.47 -13.81 26.48
C VAL A 371 12.35 -14.99 26.05
N ILE A 372 13.68 -14.82 26.05
CA ILE A 372 14.62 -15.86 25.59
C ILE A 372 14.75 -17.01 26.62
N ASP A 373 14.62 -16.71 27.91
CA ASP A 373 14.67 -17.69 29.01
C ASP A 373 13.34 -17.68 29.82
N PRO A 374 12.37 -18.55 29.47
CA PRO A 374 11.08 -18.62 30.15
C PRO A 374 11.15 -18.96 31.64
N SER A 375 12.33 -19.36 32.16
CA SER A 375 12.52 -19.66 33.57
C SER A 375 12.89 -18.42 34.41
N ARG A 376 13.02 -17.24 33.79
CA ARG A 376 13.36 -15.98 34.46
C ARG A 376 12.16 -15.02 34.50
N PRO A 377 11.37 -15.02 35.59
CA PRO A 377 10.20 -14.15 35.72
C PRO A 377 10.54 -12.67 35.97
N ALA A 378 11.79 -12.23 35.81
CA ALA A 378 12.19 -10.83 35.98
C ALA A 378 11.93 -9.97 34.73
N ASP A 379 11.84 -10.59 33.55
CA ASP A 379 11.63 -9.89 32.27
C ASP A 379 10.13 -9.79 31.96
N VAL A 380 9.42 -9.02 32.80
CA VAL A 380 7.98 -8.81 32.69
C VAL A 380 7.64 -7.49 32.01
N VAL A 381 6.56 -7.48 31.24
CA VAL A 381 5.94 -6.25 30.73
C VAL A 381 4.82 -5.75 31.65
N PRO A 382 4.46 -4.45 31.58
CA PRO A 382 3.31 -3.91 32.29
C PRO A 382 1.99 -4.56 31.85
N ARG A 383 0.98 -4.54 32.73
CA ARG A 383 -0.34 -5.13 32.48
C ARG A 383 -1.11 -4.46 31.35
N ASN A 384 -0.91 -3.15 31.14
CA ASN A 384 -1.56 -2.36 30.09
C ASN A 384 -0.89 -2.50 28.72
N GLN A 385 0.06 -3.43 28.57
CA GLN A 385 0.74 -3.72 27.31
C GLN A 385 -0.20 -4.38 26.30
N LEU A 386 -0.31 -3.77 25.12
CA LEU A 386 -0.95 -4.32 23.93
C LEU A 386 0.02 -5.27 23.20
N LEU A 387 -0.53 -6.22 22.47
CA LEU A 387 0.25 -7.15 21.64
C LEU A 387 0.18 -6.72 20.18
N GLN A 388 1.32 -6.58 19.50
CA GLN A 388 1.40 -6.34 18.07
C GLN A 388 2.16 -7.45 17.34
N ILE A 389 1.71 -7.76 16.12
CA ILE A 389 2.33 -8.73 15.20
C ILE A 389 2.54 -8.01 13.88
N TYR A 390 3.80 -7.91 13.43
CA TYR A 390 4.18 -7.30 12.16
C TYR A 390 4.43 -8.38 11.12
N PHE A 391 3.87 -8.17 9.94
CA PHE A 391 4.04 -9.01 8.76
C PHE A 391 4.90 -8.29 7.72
N ASN A 392 5.62 -9.07 6.90
CA ASN A 392 6.44 -8.55 5.80
C ASN A 392 5.60 -7.90 4.68
N GLU A 393 4.33 -8.26 4.59
CA GLU A 393 3.41 -7.83 3.54
C GLU A 393 1.98 -7.72 4.03
N ALA A 394 1.10 -7.17 3.19
CA ALA A 394 -0.31 -7.00 3.53
C ALA A 394 -0.99 -8.37 3.67
N VAL A 395 -1.62 -8.60 4.82
CA VAL A 395 -2.37 -9.82 5.13
C VAL A 395 -3.87 -9.56 5.11
N ASP A 396 -4.66 -10.58 4.76
CA ASP A 396 -6.12 -10.46 4.66
C ASP A 396 -6.73 -10.06 6.03
N PRO A 397 -7.32 -8.86 6.14
CA PRO A 397 -7.93 -8.33 7.36
C PRO A 397 -8.93 -9.29 7.99
N THR A 398 -9.66 -10.04 7.17
CA THR A 398 -10.70 -10.96 7.63
C THR A 398 -10.14 -12.21 8.30
N THR A 399 -8.84 -12.47 8.17
CA THR A 399 -8.15 -13.62 8.77
C THR A 399 -7.26 -13.24 9.95
N VAL A 400 -7.02 -11.94 10.18
CA VAL A 400 -6.14 -11.45 11.26
C VAL A 400 -6.80 -10.45 12.20
N SER A 401 -8.04 -10.02 11.94
CA SER A 401 -8.81 -9.16 12.84
C SER A 401 -10.14 -9.82 13.23
N GLY A 402 -10.59 -9.56 14.45
CA GLY A 402 -11.79 -10.20 15.01
C GLY A 402 -11.81 -10.20 16.53
N ILE A 403 -12.87 -10.78 17.10
CA ILE A 403 -13.11 -10.81 18.54
C ILE A 403 -12.78 -12.21 19.10
N ILE A 404 -11.87 -12.27 20.06
CA ILE A 404 -11.51 -13.48 20.82
C ILE A 404 -12.37 -13.54 22.07
N GLY A 405 -13.03 -14.67 22.30
CA GLY A 405 -13.88 -14.90 23.46
C GLY A 405 -15.36 -14.98 23.09
N GLU A 406 -16.23 -14.60 24.02
CA GLU A 406 -17.68 -14.71 23.88
C GLU A 406 -18.20 -13.87 22.69
N GLY A 407 -19.05 -14.47 21.85
CA GLY A 407 -19.70 -13.82 20.71
C GLY A 407 -18.82 -13.54 19.48
N GLY A 408 -17.50 -13.75 19.56
CA GLY A 408 -16.57 -13.29 18.52
C GLY A 408 -16.12 -14.29 17.45
N GLY A 409 -16.08 -15.59 17.78
CA GLY A 409 -15.76 -16.69 16.84
C GLY A 409 -14.36 -16.70 16.21
N PHE A 410 -13.54 -15.66 16.41
CA PHE A 410 -12.22 -15.53 15.81
C PHE A 410 -11.19 -16.45 16.48
N THR A 411 -10.42 -17.19 15.69
CA THR A 411 -9.50 -18.24 16.19
C THR A 411 -8.13 -18.29 15.53
N ASN A 412 -7.88 -17.51 14.48
CA ASN A 412 -6.64 -17.58 13.69
C ASN A 412 -5.41 -17.05 14.44
N ILE A 413 -5.63 -16.23 15.47
CA ILE A 413 -4.60 -15.83 16.44
C ILE A 413 -5.11 -16.17 17.83
N GLU A 414 -4.37 -16.99 18.57
CA GLU A 414 -4.71 -17.38 19.93
C GLU A 414 -3.89 -16.57 20.93
N VAL A 415 -4.54 -15.95 21.92
CA VAL A 415 -3.89 -15.31 23.07
C VAL A 415 -4.36 -16.02 24.34
N LYS A 416 -3.46 -16.72 25.02
CA LYS A 416 -3.79 -17.51 26.21
C LYS A 416 -2.82 -17.19 27.36
N ALA A 417 -3.30 -17.26 28.58
CA ALA A 417 -2.51 -17.00 29.79
C ALA A 417 -2.48 -18.21 30.74
N ARG A 418 -1.42 -18.31 31.53
CA ARG A 418 -1.36 -19.13 32.75
C ARG A 418 -0.57 -18.39 33.81
N CYS A 419 -0.74 -18.75 35.08
CA CYS A 419 0.02 -18.15 36.17
C CYS A 419 1.53 -18.39 36.03
N LEU A 420 2.31 -17.37 36.40
CA LEU A 420 3.74 -17.56 36.67
C LEU A 420 3.91 -18.39 37.95
N PRO A 421 4.89 -19.32 38.00
CA PRO A 421 5.18 -20.09 39.20
C PRO A 421 5.50 -19.19 40.39
N ASP A 422 5.04 -19.59 41.58
CA ASP A 422 5.33 -18.91 42.86
C ASP A 422 4.90 -17.43 42.94
N THR A 423 3.87 -17.04 42.19
CA THR A 423 3.29 -15.67 42.19
C THR A 423 1.80 -15.67 42.58
N ASP A 424 1.31 -14.53 43.08
CA ASP A 424 -0.12 -14.28 43.26
C ASP A 424 -0.71 -13.81 41.92
N CYS A 425 -1.36 -14.72 41.20
CA CYS A 425 -1.93 -14.47 39.87
C CYS A 425 -3.46 -14.41 39.93
N ASP A 426 -4.09 -13.99 38.82
CA ASP A 426 -5.55 -13.87 38.72
C ASP A 426 -6.30 -15.21 38.52
N PHE A 427 -5.60 -16.36 38.41
CA PHE A 427 -6.23 -17.67 38.18
C PHE A 427 -6.11 -18.60 39.39
N SER A 428 -7.15 -19.41 39.63
CA SER A 428 -7.32 -20.16 40.89
C SER A 428 -6.58 -21.49 41.01
N ASP A 429 -6.00 -22.06 39.94
CA ASP A 429 -5.09 -23.22 39.98
C ASP A 429 -4.47 -23.47 38.58
N GLY A 430 -3.15 -23.29 38.44
CA GLY A 430 -2.49 -23.03 37.15
C GLY A 430 -1.56 -24.13 36.62
N GLU A 431 -2.02 -24.89 35.62
CA GLU A 431 -1.15 -25.59 34.65
C GLU A 431 -1.65 -25.37 33.21
N SER A 432 -2.96 -25.27 33.01
CA SER A 432 -3.58 -25.07 31.70
C SER A 432 -3.63 -23.60 31.29
N PHE A 433 -3.39 -23.36 30.01
CA PHE A 433 -3.57 -22.06 29.37
C PHE A 433 -5.05 -21.74 29.18
N ILE A 434 -5.47 -20.56 29.62
CA ILE A 434 -6.84 -20.02 29.53
C ILE A 434 -6.87 -18.93 28.45
N SER A 435 -7.91 -18.89 27.62
CA SER A 435 -8.06 -17.85 26.60
C SER A 435 -8.30 -16.47 27.23
N ILE A 436 -7.62 -15.45 26.72
CA ILE A 436 -7.85 -14.06 27.10
C ILE A 436 -8.83 -13.46 26.11
N SER A 437 -9.96 -12.97 26.60
CA SER A 437 -10.92 -12.26 25.77
C SER A 437 -10.35 -10.90 25.35
N GLY A 438 -10.60 -10.53 24.11
CA GLY A 438 -10.11 -9.27 23.55
C GLY A 438 -10.43 -9.16 22.08
N LYS A 439 -9.92 -8.10 21.45
CA LYS A 439 -10.16 -7.82 20.05
C LYS A 439 -8.86 -7.56 19.33
N ILE A 440 -8.73 -8.12 18.13
CA ILE A 440 -7.62 -7.86 17.24
C ILE A 440 -8.05 -6.86 16.18
N TYR A 441 -7.31 -5.77 16.08
CA TYR A 441 -7.38 -4.76 15.04
C TYR A 441 -6.27 -4.98 14.03
N ILE A 442 -6.46 -4.50 12.81
CA ILE A 442 -5.40 -4.47 11.80
C ILE A 442 -5.18 -3.03 11.34
N GLY A 443 -3.92 -2.64 11.18
CA GLY A 443 -3.51 -1.33 10.69
C GLY A 443 -2.20 -1.42 9.92
N ASN A 444 -1.54 -0.27 9.71
CA ASN A 444 -0.25 -0.17 9.02
C ASN A 444 -0.28 -0.88 7.65
N ARG A 445 -1.14 -0.40 6.73
CA ARG A 445 -1.30 -0.98 5.38
C ARG A 445 -1.63 -2.48 5.39
N TYR A 446 -2.43 -2.91 6.36
CA TYR A 446 -2.75 -4.32 6.62
C TYR A 446 -1.55 -5.21 6.99
N ARG A 447 -0.49 -4.64 7.57
CA ARG A 447 0.74 -5.37 7.95
C ARG A 447 0.94 -5.51 9.45
N THR A 448 0.09 -4.90 10.27
CA THR A 448 0.21 -5.01 11.73
C THR A 448 -1.12 -5.37 12.36
N ALA A 449 -1.17 -6.54 13.00
CA ALA A 449 -2.29 -6.95 13.85
C ALA A 449 -2.01 -6.53 15.29
N GLU A 450 -3.00 -5.96 15.99
CA GLU A 450 -2.88 -5.49 17.37
C GLU A 450 -4.03 -6.03 18.23
N PHE A 451 -3.69 -6.78 19.28
CA PHE A 451 -4.64 -7.30 20.24
C PHE A 451 -4.80 -6.35 21.43
N VAL A 452 -6.05 -6.02 21.73
CA VAL A 452 -6.47 -5.28 22.92
C VAL A 452 -7.31 -6.19 23.82
N PRO A 453 -6.94 -6.40 25.10
CA PRO A 453 -7.74 -7.20 26.03
C PRO A 453 -9.09 -6.52 26.33
N SER A 454 -10.09 -7.32 26.68
CA SER A 454 -11.44 -6.79 27.02
C SER A 454 -11.58 -6.32 28.47
N GLU A 455 -10.71 -6.78 29.37
CA GLU A 455 -10.84 -6.51 30.81
C GLU A 455 -10.27 -5.13 31.18
N PRO A 456 -11.05 -4.25 31.84
CA PRO A 456 -10.54 -3.00 32.38
C PRO A 456 -9.43 -3.21 33.43
N CYS A 457 -8.46 -2.29 33.48
CA CYS A 457 -7.43 -2.32 34.51
C CYS A 457 -8.00 -2.06 35.91
N GLU A 458 -7.80 -3.01 36.83
CA GLU A 458 -8.15 -2.79 38.23
C GLU A 458 -7.33 -1.64 38.84
N GLY A 459 -7.99 -0.72 39.52
CA GLY A 459 -7.36 0.40 40.21
C GLY A 459 -7.00 1.60 39.33
N ILE A 460 -7.17 1.50 38.00
CA ILE A 460 -6.96 2.60 37.05
C ILE A 460 -8.22 2.79 36.22
N THR A 461 -8.86 3.96 36.37
CA THR A 461 -10.08 4.28 35.62
C THR A 461 -9.78 4.92 34.28
N GLU A 462 -8.71 5.72 34.18
CA GLU A 462 -8.40 6.51 32.98
C GLU A 462 -6.89 6.58 32.71
N ASN A 463 -6.51 6.54 31.44
CA ASN A 463 -5.17 6.89 30.98
C ASN A 463 -5.01 8.42 30.87
N SER A 464 -3.89 8.82 30.31
CA SER A 464 -3.57 10.22 30.07
C SER A 464 -4.50 10.95 29.09
N CYS A 465 -5.33 10.25 28.30
CA CYS A 465 -6.40 10.85 27.50
C CYS A 465 -7.73 11.04 28.24
N GLY A 466 -7.89 10.50 29.46
CA GLY A 466 -9.21 10.31 30.07
C GLY A 466 -9.96 9.07 29.57
N ASN A 467 -9.30 8.16 28.84
CA ASN A 467 -9.91 6.95 28.30
C ASN A 467 -9.69 5.74 29.22
N GLN A 468 -10.66 4.81 29.27
CA GLN A 468 -10.53 3.54 30.00
C GLN A 468 -9.30 2.75 29.52
N VAL A 469 -8.51 2.25 30.47
CA VAL A 469 -7.36 1.39 30.21
C VAL A 469 -7.77 -0.07 30.36
N PHE A 470 -7.31 -0.92 29.44
CA PHE A 470 -7.55 -2.36 29.45
C PHE A 470 -6.28 -3.12 29.80
N CYS A 471 -6.38 -4.17 30.60
CA CYS A 471 -5.23 -4.87 31.15
C CYS A 471 -5.25 -6.37 30.82
N LEU A 472 -4.05 -6.89 30.62
CA LEU A 472 -3.76 -8.31 30.75
C LEU A 472 -3.84 -8.72 32.24
N PRO A 473 -4.10 -10.01 32.52
CA PRO A 473 -4.06 -10.54 33.88
C PRO A 473 -2.69 -10.34 34.54
N ARG A 474 -2.64 -10.20 35.87
CA ARG A 474 -1.39 -9.98 36.61
C ARG A 474 -0.59 -11.27 36.82
N ASN A 475 0.73 -11.17 36.76
CA ASN A 475 1.67 -12.27 37.01
C ASN A 475 1.40 -13.53 36.17
N VAL A 476 1.30 -13.35 34.87
CA VAL A 476 0.99 -14.44 33.94
C VAL A 476 2.04 -14.61 32.86
N GLU A 477 2.18 -15.85 32.42
CA GLU A 477 2.80 -16.18 31.15
C GLU A 477 1.74 -16.12 30.06
N ILE A 478 1.95 -15.22 29.09
CA ILE A 478 1.13 -15.12 27.88
C ILE A 478 1.76 -15.99 26.80
N ARG A 479 0.95 -16.85 26.18
CA ARG A 479 1.29 -17.58 24.96
C ARG A 479 0.44 -17.05 23.83
N VAL A 480 1.11 -16.66 22.77
CA VAL A 480 0.48 -16.28 21.51
C VAL A 480 0.76 -17.35 20.45
N ARG A 481 -0.23 -17.67 19.63
CA ARG A 481 -0.06 -18.47 18.42
C ARG A 481 -0.69 -17.74 17.24
N ALA A 482 0.08 -17.52 16.17
CA ALA A 482 -0.45 -17.13 14.87
C ALA A 482 -0.53 -18.39 14.01
N LEU A 483 -1.74 -18.82 13.66
CA LEU A 483 -1.98 -20.09 13.00
C LEU A 483 -1.68 -19.98 11.50
N ALA A 484 -1.02 -20.99 10.95
CA ALA A 484 -1.01 -21.19 9.51
C ALA A 484 -2.32 -21.83 9.07
N ALA A 485 -2.81 -21.46 7.88
CA ALA A 485 -4.04 -22.00 7.32
C ALA A 485 -3.84 -23.36 6.64
N THR A 486 -4.88 -24.18 6.63
CA THR A 486 -4.88 -25.49 5.96
C THR A 486 -4.64 -25.32 4.47
N LEU A 487 -3.58 -25.94 3.95
CA LEU A 487 -3.22 -25.85 2.53
C LEU A 487 -4.26 -26.49 1.61
N SER A 488 -4.40 -25.92 0.43
CA SER A 488 -5.14 -26.52 -0.68
C SER A 488 -4.31 -27.61 -1.38
N SER A 489 -4.89 -28.22 -2.42
CA SER A 489 -4.15 -29.11 -3.32
C SER A 489 -3.07 -28.39 -4.15
N GLU A 490 -3.05 -27.06 -4.15
CA GLU A 490 -2.10 -26.21 -4.86
C GLU A 490 -1.41 -25.23 -3.89
N PRO A 491 -0.50 -25.70 -3.01
CA PRO A 491 0.27 -24.81 -2.14
C PRO A 491 1.02 -23.74 -2.93
N PRO A 492 1.23 -22.53 -2.36
CA PRO A 492 0.99 -22.17 -0.96
C PRO A 492 -0.44 -21.71 -0.64
N LYS A 493 -1.35 -21.75 -1.61
CA LYS A 493 -2.75 -21.34 -1.44
C LYS A 493 -3.45 -22.16 -0.35
N ALA A 494 -4.17 -21.48 0.53
CA ALA A 494 -5.01 -22.11 1.54
C ALA A 494 -6.33 -22.66 0.96
N SER A 495 -6.85 -23.72 1.57
CA SER A 495 -8.14 -24.32 1.24
C SER A 495 -9.31 -23.65 1.94
N ARG A 496 -9.06 -23.04 3.11
CA ARG A 496 -10.04 -22.38 3.97
C ARG A 496 -9.33 -21.32 4.82
N PRO A 497 -10.05 -20.30 5.31
CA PRO A 497 -9.47 -19.20 6.09
C PRO A 497 -9.31 -19.52 7.59
N ASP A 498 -8.78 -20.71 7.92
CA ASP A 498 -8.58 -21.21 9.30
C ASP A 498 -7.20 -20.86 9.89
N GLY A 499 -6.54 -19.86 9.32
CA GLY A 499 -5.27 -19.30 9.75
C GLY A 499 -5.00 -17.97 9.05
N VAL A 500 -3.84 -17.37 9.34
CA VAL A 500 -3.42 -16.11 8.71
C VAL A 500 -3.19 -16.34 7.21
N LEU A 501 -3.80 -15.49 6.39
CA LEU A 501 -3.63 -15.47 4.93
C LEU A 501 -3.06 -14.13 4.46
N ASP A 502 -2.30 -14.13 3.38
CA ASP A 502 -1.95 -12.88 2.68
C ASP A 502 -3.11 -12.35 1.82
N MET A 503 -2.85 -11.24 1.13
CA MET A 503 -3.78 -10.64 0.16
C MET A 503 -4.08 -11.51 -1.06
N VAL A 504 -3.43 -12.65 -1.27
CA VAL A 504 -3.70 -13.55 -2.40
C VAL A 504 -4.18 -14.94 -1.97
N GLY A 505 -4.38 -15.14 -0.67
CA GLY A 505 -4.88 -16.38 -0.08
C GLY A 505 -3.81 -17.46 0.15
N ASN A 506 -2.52 -17.11 0.19
CA ASN A 506 -1.49 -18.05 0.61
C ASN A 506 -1.51 -18.20 2.13
N SER A 507 -1.24 -19.42 2.59
CA SER A 507 -1.12 -19.74 4.01
C SER A 507 0.16 -19.15 4.58
N PHE A 508 0.08 -18.61 5.80
CA PHE A 508 1.19 -18.05 6.56
C PHE A 508 2.36 -19.01 6.77
N ASP A 509 3.58 -18.52 6.55
CA ASP A 509 4.86 -19.17 6.83
C ASP A 509 5.46 -18.61 8.13
N GLY A 510 5.04 -19.18 9.27
CA GLY A 510 5.51 -18.71 10.56
C GLY A 510 6.94 -19.10 10.91
N ASN A 511 7.56 -20.04 10.19
CA ASN A 511 8.95 -20.43 10.40
C ASN A 511 9.94 -19.70 9.47
N GLY A 512 9.44 -19.00 8.45
CA GLY A 512 10.19 -18.10 7.58
C GLY A 512 11.13 -18.85 6.62
N ASN A 513 10.75 -20.05 6.17
CA ASN A 513 11.54 -20.86 5.24
C ASN A 513 11.18 -20.64 3.76
N GLU A 514 10.31 -19.66 3.48
CA GLU A 514 9.78 -19.28 2.17
C GLU A 514 8.78 -20.30 1.59
N THR A 515 8.29 -21.26 2.40
CA THR A 515 7.35 -22.28 1.97
C THR A 515 6.17 -22.39 2.94
N ALA A 516 4.96 -22.41 2.40
CA ALA A 516 3.79 -22.74 3.20
C ALA A 516 3.59 -24.26 3.25
N GLU A 517 3.68 -24.80 4.46
CA GLU A 517 3.47 -26.16 4.92
C GLU A 517 2.15 -26.31 5.71
N GLY A 518 1.56 -25.20 6.15
CA GLY A 518 0.28 -25.16 6.85
C GLY A 518 0.33 -25.74 8.28
N PRO A 519 -0.83 -25.93 8.94
CA PRO A 519 -0.92 -26.49 10.29
C PRO A 519 -0.84 -28.03 10.27
N GLU A 520 -1.28 -28.65 9.17
CA GLU A 520 -1.38 -30.10 8.99
C GLU A 520 -0.25 -30.60 8.09
N SER A 521 0.75 -31.24 8.68
CA SER A 521 1.58 -32.20 7.95
C SER A 521 1.19 -33.62 8.35
N ALA A 522 1.30 -34.57 7.41
CA ALA A 522 1.05 -35.99 7.64
C ALA A 522 1.89 -36.61 8.79
N GLU A 523 2.94 -35.91 9.22
CA GLU A 523 3.71 -36.19 10.43
C GLU A 523 3.44 -35.14 11.49
N ARG A 524 3.32 -35.55 12.75
CA ARG A 524 2.91 -34.77 13.92
C ARG A 524 3.90 -33.62 14.22
N ARG A 525 3.81 -32.54 13.45
CA ARG A 525 4.70 -31.38 13.55
C ARG A 525 4.37 -30.52 14.77
N ILE A 526 5.38 -29.83 15.28
CA ILE A 526 5.26 -28.88 16.39
C ILE A 526 5.30 -27.44 15.86
N ASP A 527 4.66 -26.53 16.59
CA ASP A 527 4.66 -25.10 16.28
C ASP A 527 6.08 -24.51 16.29
N PHE A 528 6.34 -23.56 15.38
CA PHE A 528 7.58 -22.80 15.36
C PHE A 528 7.68 -21.90 16.59
N ASN A 529 8.61 -22.22 17.49
CA ASN A 529 8.80 -21.49 18.74
C ASN A 529 9.77 -20.30 18.56
N ARG A 530 9.24 -19.07 18.50
CA ARG A 530 10.08 -17.86 18.32
C ARG A 530 10.95 -17.51 19.54
N ASN A 531 10.61 -17.99 20.74
CA ASN A 531 11.45 -17.76 21.94
C ASN A 531 12.80 -18.48 21.85
N ASN A 532 12.80 -19.67 21.23
CA ASN A 532 13.99 -20.49 21.03
C ASN A 532 13.88 -21.15 19.64
N PRO A 533 14.17 -20.40 18.57
CA PRO A 533 14.01 -20.88 17.20
C PRO A 533 14.83 -22.16 16.98
N PRO A 534 14.23 -23.24 16.48
CA PRO A 534 14.94 -24.48 16.23
C PRO A 534 15.96 -24.29 15.09
N ALA A 535 17.15 -24.88 15.24
CA ALA A 535 18.19 -24.82 14.20
C ALA A 535 17.85 -25.64 12.94
N ALA A 536 16.91 -26.58 13.03
CA ALA A 536 16.41 -27.39 11.92
C ALA A 536 14.88 -27.34 11.91
N LEU A 537 14.31 -27.08 10.73
CA LEU A 537 12.86 -26.91 10.55
C LEU A 537 12.14 -28.22 10.18
N ALA A 538 12.86 -29.34 10.09
CA ALA A 538 12.26 -30.65 9.83
C ALA A 538 11.28 -31.03 10.96
N GLY A 539 10.01 -31.23 10.62
CA GLY A 539 8.95 -31.55 11.58
C GLY A 539 8.42 -30.33 12.36
N ILE A 540 8.77 -29.11 11.94
CA ILE A 540 8.17 -27.86 12.42
C ILE A 540 7.07 -27.44 11.43
N ASN A 541 5.92 -26.99 11.91
CA ASN A 541 4.86 -26.44 11.05
C ASN A 541 5.00 -24.91 10.98
N ASP A 542 4.13 -24.26 10.22
CA ASP A 542 4.17 -22.80 10.04
C ASP A 542 3.35 -22.04 11.07
N THR A 543 2.72 -22.73 12.03
CA THR A 543 2.10 -22.03 13.15
C THR A 543 3.20 -21.45 14.02
N ALA A 544 3.30 -20.12 14.07
CA ALA A 544 4.24 -19.42 14.91
C ALA A 544 3.70 -19.32 16.34
N ARG A 545 4.55 -19.65 17.32
CA ARG A 545 4.25 -19.56 18.74
C ARG A 545 5.31 -18.75 19.45
N TRP A 546 4.89 -17.88 20.37
CA TRP A 546 5.82 -17.23 21.31
C TRP A 546 5.18 -16.98 22.68
N ILE A 547 6.04 -16.66 23.63
CA ILE A 547 5.70 -16.39 25.02
C ILE A 547 6.35 -15.08 25.47
N TYR A 548 5.63 -14.34 26.31
CA TYR A 548 6.17 -13.26 27.12
C TYR A 548 5.50 -13.26 28.51
N HIS A 549 6.07 -12.55 29.47
CA HIS A 549 5.57 -12.50 30.84
C HIS A 549 4.99 -11.13 31.17
N VAL A 550 3.89 -11.10 31.91
CA VAL A 550 3.21 -9.88 32.36
C VAL A 550 3.30 -9.81 33.89
N GLY A 551 3.70 -8.65 34.41
CA GLY A 551 3.85 -8.42 35.85
C GLY A 551 2.58 -7.87 36.49
N GLU A 552 2.75 -7.18 37.63
CA GLU A 552 1.65 -6.47 38.32
C GLU A 552 1.60 -4.98 37.97
N GLU A 553 2.72 -4.41 37.50
CA GLU A 553 2.87 -2.98 37.29
C GLU A 553 2.08 -2.47 36.08
N ILE A 554 1.69 -1.19 36.14
CA ILE A 554 1.06 -0.45 35.05
C ILE A 554 1.95 0.75 34.75
N ASP A 555 2.35 0.91 33.49
CA ASP A 555 3.16 2.05 33.06
C ASP A 555 2.28 3.09 32.38
N LEU A 556 2.13 4.26 33.03
CA LEU A 556 1.31 5.36 32.54
C LEU A 556 2.11 6.52 31.93
N ARG A 557 3.39 6.31 31.59
CA ARG A 557 4.24 7.36 31.02
C ARG A 557 3.78 7.68 29.59
N PRO A 558 3.49 8.94 29.24
CA PRO A 558 3.19 9.33 27.87
C PRO A 558 4.36 9.10 26.89
N PRO A 559 4.10 8.81 25.60
CA PRO A 559 5.11 8.90 24.55
C PRO A 559 5.43 10.37 24.21
N THR A 560 6.59 10.60 23.60
CA THR A 560 7.06 11.89 23.07
C THR A 560 7.56 11.77 21.64
N VAL A 561 7.48 12.87 20.89
CA VAL A 561 8.04 12.96 19.54
C VAL A 561 9.52 13.30 19.63
N MET A 562 10.36 12.44 19.06
CA MET A 562 11.81 12.61 18.99
C MET A 562 12.24 13.51 17.84
N ASP A 563 11.68 13.29 16.64
CA ASP A 563 12.00 14.07 15.44
C ASP A 563 10.85 14.03 14.42
N ILE A 564 10.82 15.03 13.54
CA ILE A 564 9.90 15.10 12.39
C ILE A 564 10.72 15.44 11.14
N ASP A 565 10.50 14.72 10.04
CA ASP A 565 11.19 14.89 8.77
C ASP A 565 10.20 14.93 7.60
N PRO A 566 10.35 15.81 6.59
CA PRO A 566 11.34 16.88 6.52
C PRO A 566 11.14 17.93 7.61
N LYS A 567 12.25 18.42 8.16
CA LYS A 567 12.20 19.54 9.12
C LYS A 567 11.66 20.76 8.39
N SER A 568 10.45 21.20 8.77
CA SER A 568 9.94 22.48 8.31
C SER A 568 10.73 23.59 9.01
N ALA A 569 11.36 24.48 8.24
CA ALA A 569 11.84 25.72 8.83
C ALA A 569 10.61 26.59 9.15
N PRO A 570 10.48 27.19 10.35
CA PRO A 570 9.46 28.20 10.56
C PRO A 570 9.66 29.31 9.52
N PRO A 571 8.63 29.74 8.78
CA PRO A 571 8.74 30.84 7.83
C PRO A 571 9.23 32.11 8.53
N VAL A 572 10.11 32.89 7.90
CA VAL A 572 10.53 34.19 8.43
C VAL A 572 10.10 35.26 7.43
N ASP A 573 9.07 36.03 7.77
CA ASP A 573 8.70 37.27 7.05
C ASP A 573 9.60 38.43 7.56
N PRO A 574 10.41 39.08 6.70
CA PRO A 574 11.24 40.22 7.08
C PRO A 574 10.46 41.51 7.40
N LEU A 575 9.20 41.61 6.96
CA LEU A 575 8.32 42.78 7.16
C LEU A 575 7.34 42.56 8.33
N HIS A 576 7.03 41.31 8.69
CA HIS A 576 6.33 40.92 9.93
C HIS A 576 7.07 39.78 10.65
N PRO A 577 8.06 40.10 11.53
CA PRO A 577 8.86 39.09 12.23
C PRO A 577 8.09 38.18 13.20
N ASN A 578 6.77 38.38 13.34
CA ASN A 578 5.87 37.64 14.25
C ASN A 578 4.82 36.77 13.52
N HIS A 579 4.88 36.60 12.20
CA HIS A 579 3.99 35.68 11.47
C HIS A 579 4.79 34.70 10.60
N PRO A 580 5.04 33.48 11.08
CA PRO A 580 5.74 32.47 10.32
C PRO A 580 4.74 31.61 9.54
N GLU A 581 4.09 32.16 8.51
CA GLU A 581 3.25 31.38 7.60
C GLU A 581 3.73 31.55 6.16
N GLY A 582 4.32 30.49 5.63
CA GLY A 582 4.78 30.27 4.28
C GLY A 582 4.83 28.76 4.07
N PRO A 583 4.76 28.27 2.81
CA PRO A 583 4.63 26.85 2.55
C PRO A 583 5.80 26.12 3.18
N SER A 584 5.46 25.08 3.94
CA SER A 584 6.44 24.11 4.42
C SER A 584 7.27 23.67 3.22
N ARG A 585 8.61 23.79 3.28
CA ARG A 585 9.52 23.29 2.23
C ARG A 585 9.61 21.76 2.26
N VAL A 586 8.47 21.10 2.45
CA VAL A 586 8.33 19.66 2.35
C VAL A 586 8.40 19.35 0.86
N PRO A 587 9.37 18.54 0.41
CA PRO A 587 9.37 18.05 -0.97
C PRO A 587 8.01 17.42 -1.26
N THR A 588 7.40 17.82 -2.38
CA THR A 588 5.97 17.59 -2.66
C THR A 588 5.57 16.12 -2.69
N ASP A 589 6.54 15.23 -2.86
CA ASP A 589 6.41 13.78 -3.05
C ASP A 589 7.05 12.96 -1.93
N LEU A 590 7.77 13.57 -0.97
CA LEU A 590 8.36 12.83 0.13
C LEU A 590 7.37 12.61 1.26
N PRO A 591 7.27 11.39 1.81
CA PRO A 591 6.42 11.12 2.96
C PRO A 591 6.90 11.91 4.18
N ILE A 592 5.95 12.33 5.00
CA ILE A 592 6.27 13.00 6.27
C ILE A 592 6.51 11.93 7.33
N THR A 593 7.68 11.94 7.95
CA THR A 593 8.09 10.99 8.98
C THR A 593 8.04 11.62 10.36
N VAL A 594 7.48 10.89 11.33
CA VAL A 594 7.47 11.23 12.75
C VAL A 594 8.10 10.10 13.52
N LEU A 595 9.10 10.42 14.34
CA LEU A 595 9.81 9.45 15.17
C LEU A 595 9.33 9.58 16.61
N TRP A 596 8.87 8.47 17.18
CA TRP A 596 8.34 8.38 18.55
C TRP A 596 9.31 7.67 19.47
N ASP A 597 9.46 8.12 20.72
CA ASP A 597 10.31 7.48 21.73
C ASP A 597 9.78 6.13 22.26
N LYS A 598 8.61 5.71 21.76
CA LYS A 598 7.94 4.47 22.14
C LYS A 598 7.36 3.76 20.94
N ILE A 599 6.96 2.51 21.18
CA ILE A 599 6.18 1.72 20.24
C ILE A 599 4.74 2.23 20.27
N MET A 600 4.24 2.71 19.13
CA MET A 600 2.92 3.32 19.01
C MET A 600 1.83 2.31 18.64
N SER A 601 0.62 2.49 19.18
CA SER A 601 -0.54 1.64 18.92
C SER A 601 -1.12 1.92 17.53
N VAL A 602 -1.25 0.87 16.70
CA VAL A 602 -1.85 1.00 15.36
C VAL A 602 -3.35 1.28 15.42
N ARG A 603 -4.06 0.79 16.44
CA ARG A 603 -5.49 1.09 16.65
C ARG A 603 -5.74 2.57 16.89
N SER A 604 -4.79 3.24 17.54
CA SER A 604 -4.91 4.65 17.89
C SER A 604 -4.60 5.58 16.73
N MET A 605 -3.96 5.11 15.67
CA MET A 605 -3.60 5.90 14.48
C MET A 605 -4.77 5.97 13.51
N ARG A 606 -5.70 6.86 13.81
CA ARG A 606 -6.94 7.05 13.06
C ARG A 606 -6.80 8.26 12.19
N THR A 607 -6.82 8.02 10.89
CA THR A 607 -6.80 9.10 9.90
C THR A 607 -8.13 9.85 9.91
N GLY A 608 -8.12 11.13 9.54
CA GLY A 608 -9.33 11.92 9.37
C GLY A 608 -9.02 13.30 8.80
N ALA A 609 -10.02 14.17 8.75
CA ALA A 609 -9.87 15.53 8.29
C ALA A 609 -9.70 16.49 9.48
N TYR A 610 -9.16 17.67 9.19
CA TYR A 610 -9.03 18.75 10.16
C TYR A 610 -9.82 19.97 9.67
N ASP A 611 -10.77 20.44 10.48
CA ASP A 611 -11.53 21.65 10.24
C ASP A 611 -10.78 22.85 10.79
N GLU A 612 -10.19 23.61 9.87
CA GLU A 612 -9.43 24.84 10.16
C GLU A 612 -10.26 25.95 10.81
N VAL A 613 -11.58 26.00 10.54
CA VAL A 613 -12.46 27.04 11.07
C VAL A 613 -12.87 26.72 12.50
N ARG A 614 -13.15 25.44 12.76
CA ARG A 614 -13.51 24.95 14.09
C ARG A 614 -12.29 24.61 14.96
N ASN A 615 -11.09 24.64 14.39
CA ASN A 615 -9.84 24.22 15.02
C ASN A 615 -9.94 22.81 15.63
N ALA A 616 -10.64 21.92 14.94
CA ALA A 616 -11.02 20.61 15.46
C ALA A 616 -10.88 19.53 14.38
N PHE A 617 -10.63 18.29 14.80
CA PHE A 617 -10.73 17.16 13.90
C PHE A 617 -12.18 16.95 13.43
N SER A 618 -12.34 16.31 12.27
CA SER A 618 -13.65 15.98 11.69
C SER A 618 -14.49 15.08 12.59
N ASP A 619 -13.85 14.28 13.44
CA ASP A 619 -14.50 13.46 14.45
C ASP A 619 -13.62 13.37 15.72
N GLY A 620 -14.25 12.98 16.84
CA GLY A 620 -13.62 12.94 18.16
C GLY A 620 -12.60 11.82 18.39
N ARG A 621 -12.36 10.92 17.43
CA ARG A 621 -11.35 9.86 17.54
C ARG A 621 -10.29 9.92 16.44
N THR A 622 -10.40 10.84 15.47
CA THR A 622 -9.32 11.17 14.56
C THR A 622 -8.11 11.61 15.39
N THR A 623 -6.98 10.97 15.15
CA THR A 623 -5.72 11.30 15.82
C THR A 623 -4.69 11.86 14.87
N ILE A 624 -4.88 11.66 13.57
CA ILE A 624 -3.97 12.13 12.53
C ILE A 624 -4.79 12.68 11.39
N ALA A 625 -4.51 13.93 11.02
CA ALA A 625 -5.05 14.55 9.83
C ALA A 625 -3.92 15.12 8.99
N LEU A 626 -4.13 15.20 7.68
CA LEU A 626 -3.23 15.94 6.80
C LEU A 626 -3.87 17.28 6.45
N ARG A 627 -3.42 18.34 7.11
CA ARG A 627 -3.77 19.71 6.73
C ARG A 627 -3.23 19.95 5.34
N ALA A 628 -4.13 20.16 4.39
CA ALA A 628 -3.82 20.45 3.02
C ALA A 628 -4.79 21.52 2.52
N LYS A 629 -4.28 22.74 2.35
CA LYS A 629 -5.04 23.84 1.75
C LYS A 629 -4.59 24.02 0.31
N GLU A 630 -5.28 23.38 -0.62
CA GLU A 630 -4.96 23.46 -2.04
C GLU A 630 -5.94 24.39 -2.75
N LEU A 631 -5.55 25.64 -2.98
CA LEU A 631 -6.39 26.67 -3.59
C LEU A 631 -5.75 27.16 -4.89
N ALA A 632 -6.35 26.81 -6.03
CA ALA A 632 -5.93 27.30 -7.33
C ALA A 632 -6.60 28.63 -7.69
N LYS A 633 -5.89 29.48 -8.44
CA LYS A 633 -6.53 30.62 -9.12
C LYS A 633 -7.58 30.12 -10.10
N LYS A 634 -8.66 30.88 -10.30
CA LYS A 634 -9.67 30.57 -11.33
C LYS A 634 -9.08 30.67 -12.74
N SER A 635 -8.10 31.54 -12.94
CA SER A 635 -7.34 31.66 -14.18
C SER A 635 -5.90 32.12 -13.92
N LEU A 636 -4.98 31.79 -14.82
CA LEU A 636 -3.56 32.14 -14.70
C LEU A 636 -3.28 33.65 -14.75
N ASP A 637 -4.13 34.39 -15.48
CA ASP A 637 -4.05 35.83 -15.67
C ASP A 637 -4.72 36.64 -14.55
N GLN A 638 -5.32 35.96 -13.57
CA GLN A 638 -5.92 36.58 -12.40
C GLN A 638 -4.82 37.22 -11.53
N ASP A 639 -4.91 38.55 -11.37
CA ASP A 639 -4.04 39.34 -10.50
C ASP A 639 -4.52 39.23 -9.04
N CYS A 640 -3.71 38.61 -8.19
CA CYS A 640 -3.97 38.53 -6.75
C CYS A 640 -2.90 39.27 -5.92
N SER A 641 -2.27 40.29 -6.53
CA SER A 641 -1.26 41.13 -5.88
C SER A 641 -1.84 42.20 -4.94
N ASP A 642 -3.13 42.54 -5.04
CA ASP A 642 -3.81 43.48 -4.14
C ASP A 642 -4.43 42.75 -2.91
N PRO A 643 -4.13 43.18 -1.67
CA PRO A 643 -4.74 42.62 -0.45
C PRO A 643 -6.17 43.08 -0.19
N ALA A 644 -6.60 44.19 -0.78
CA ALA A 644 -7.95 44.72 -0.65
C ALA A 644 -8.95 44.03 -1.59
N GLU A 645 -8.45 43.31 -2.61
CA GLU A 645 -9.28 42.49 -3.48
C GLU A 645 -9.44 41.06 -2.92
N ASP A 646 -10.69 40.61 -2.88
CA ASP A 646 -11.04 39.22 -2.63
C ASP A 646 -10.59 38.42 -3.87
N CYS A 647 -9.59 37.54 -3.71
CA CYS A 647 -9.04 36.73 -4.80
C CYS A 647 -9.84 35.42 -4.86
N PRO A 648 -10.86 35.31 -5.74
CA PRO A 648 -11.67 34.10 -5.81
C PRO A 648 -10.82 32.92 -6.25
N TYR A 649 -10.91 31.81 -5.53
CA TYR A 649 -10.15 30.59 -5.79
C TYR A 649 -11.08 29.41 -6.08
N ILE A 650 -10.48 28.32 -6.57
CA ILE A 650 -11.10 27.00 -6.65
C ILE A 650 -10.41 26.12 -5.60
N GLN A 651 -11.20 25.55 -4.70
CA GLN A 651 -10.70 24.53 -3.77
C GLN A 651 -10.44 23.25 -4.57
N LEU A 652 -9.21 22.76 -4.49
CA LEU A 652 -8.83 21.46 -5.05
C LEU A 652 -9.13 20.36 -4.04
N ASP A 653 -9.32 19.14 -4.54
CA ASP A 653 -9.53 17.98 -3.68
C ASP A 653 -8.34 17.79 -2.75
N PRO A 654 -8.56 17.54 -1.45
CA PRO A 654 -7.46 17.27 -0.55
C PRO A 654 -6.71 16.00 -1.00
N PRO A 655 -5.40 15.94 -0.72
CA PRO A 655 -4.60 14.75 -0.96
C PRO A 655 -5.15 13.57 -0.17
N TYR A 656 -5.21 12.40 -0.81
CA TYR A 656 -5.30 11.16 -0.04
C TYR A 656 -4.03 11.02 0.80
N PHE A 657 -4.15 10.38 1.95
CA PHE A 657 -3.01 9.97 2.75
C PHE A 657 -3.31 8.70 3.53
N PHE A 658 -2.27 7.99 3.93
CA PHE A 658 -2.36 6.83 4.79
C PHE A 658 -1.04 6.62 5.54
N MET A 659 -1.12 5.76 6.54
CA MET A 659 -0.08 5.55 7.54
C MET A 659 0.76 4.31 7.20
N ASP A 660 2.09 4.44 7.35
CA ASP A 660 3.04 3.34 7.21
C ASP A 660 4.03 3.36 8.39
N LEU A 661 4.10 2.25 9.12
CA LEU A 661 5.00 2.05 10.28
C LEU A 661 6.16 1.10 9.95
N GLY A 662 6.34 0.75 8.68
CA GLY A 662 7.30 -0.24 8.23
C GLY A 662 6.97 -1.65 8.72
N GLU A 663 8.01 -2.47 8.84
CA GLU A 663 7.93 -3.89 9.21
C GLU A 663 8.16 -4.14 10.72
N GLY A 664 8.12 -3.08 11.54
CA GLY A 664 8.32 -3.20 12.98
C GLY A 664 8.93 -1.95 13.62
N PRO A 665 9.02 -1.94 14.96
CA PRO A 665 9.75 -0.91 15.67
C PRO A 665 11.23 -0.92 15.29
N VAL A 666 11.86 0.25 15.28
CA VAL A 666 13.26 0.45 14.93
C VAL A 666 14.08 0.58 16.20
N GLU A 667 15.27 -0.02 16.25
CA GLU A 667 16.19 0.16 17.37
C GLU A 667 17.06 1.41 17.14
N ILE A 668 17.03 2.35 18.09
CA ILE A 668 17.92 3.53 18.11
C ILE A 668 18.60 3.59 19.47
N GLY A 669 19.90 3.28 19.51
CA GLY A 669 20.59 3.09 20.77
C GLY A 669 20.08 1.84 21.47
N ASP A 670 19.60 1.98 22.71
CA ASP A 670 19.01 0.90 23.50
C ASP A 670 17.46 0.98 23.56
N GLU A 671 16.85 1.87 22.77
CA GLU A 671 15.40 2.12 22.76
C GLU A 671 14.75 1.60 21.48
N MET A 672 13.57 0.97 21.63
CA MET A 672 12.70 0.59 20.52
C MET A 672 11.71 1.73 20.24
N VAL A 673 11.80 2.28 19.05
CA VAL A 673 11.06 3.48 18.63
C VAL A 673 10.13 3.18 17.46
N THR A 674 9.01 3.89 17.36
CA THR A 674 8.17 3.83 16.14
C THR A 674 8.57 4.93 15.17
N ARG A 675 8.92 4.52 13.95
CA ARG A 675 8.97 5.42 12.80
C ARG A 675 7.62 5.38 12.09
N MET A 676 6.95 6.52 12.10
CA MET A 676 5.64 6.69 11.49
C MET A 676 5.77 7.52 10.22
N MET A 677 5.39 6.98 9.07
CA MET A 677 5.41 7.65 7.78
C MET A 677 3.98 7.94 7.32
N ILE A 678 3.71 9.20 7.03
CA ILE A 678 2.47 9.67 6.42
C ILE A 678 2.72 9.74 4.92
N THR A 679 2.21 8.75 4.21
CA THR A 679 2.29 8.67 2.75
C THR A 679 1.09 9.41 2.18
N HIS A 680 1.31 10.24 1.17
CA HIS A 680 0.27 11.04 0.55
C HIS A 680 0.48 11.13 -0.97
N ARG A 681 -0.53 11.58 -1.71
CA ARG A 681 -0.31 11.97 -3.11
C ARG A 681 0.63 13.17 -3.18
N GLY A 682 1.33 13.33 -4.29
CA GLY A 682 2.14 14.53 -4.53
C GLY A 682 1.34 15.83 -4.37
N PHE A 683 1.84 16.75 -3.57
CA PHE A 683 1.26 18.08 -3.36
C PHE A 683 1.43 18.97 -4.59
N PHE A 684 0.49 19.90 -4.80
CA PHE A 684 0.68 20.95 -5.80
C PHE A 684 1.61 22.05 -5.27
N THR A 685 2.59 22.44 -6.07
CA THR A 685 3.37 23.64 -5.75
C THR A 685 2.52 24.89 -5.93
N ALA A 686 2.89 25.99 -5.27
CA ALA A 686 2.23 27.28 -5.52
C ALA A 686 2.27 27.67 -7.02
N ASN A 687 3.35 27.34 -7.73
CA ASN A 687 3.44 27.54 -9.18
C ASN A 687 2.42 26.68 -9.94
N ASP A 688 2.21 25.43 -9.54
CA ASP A 688 1.19 24.54 -10.13
C ASP A 688 -0.24 25.07 -9.96
N MET A 689 -0.46 25.92 -8.95
CA MET A 689 -1.74 26.57 -8.66
C MET A 689 -1.87 27.98 -9.25
N GLY A 690 -0.88 28.43 -10.03
CA GLY A 690 -0.93 29.70 -10.77
C GLY A 690 -0.43 30.92 -10.00
N TYR A 691 0.22 30.73 -8.85
CA TYR A 691 0.84 31.82 -8.10
C TYR A 691 2.21 32.18 -8.71
N THR A 692 2.44 33.47 -8.91
CA THR A 692 3.73 34.00 -9.35
C THR A 692 4.69 34.19 -8.19
N MET A 693 5.99 34.34 -8.48
CA MET A 693 6.99 34.62 -7.44
C MET A 693 6.72 35.91 -6.65
N GLU A 694 6.20 36.94 -7.32
CA GLU A 694 5.86 38.21 -6.69
C GLU A 694 4.70 38.06 -5.70
N GLU A 695 3.66 37.30 -6.07
CA GLU A 695 2.53 36.99 -5.21
C GLU A 695 2.94 36.09 -4.03
N MET A 696 3.80 35.11 -4.27
CA MET A 696 4.35 34.24 -3.21
C MET A 696 5.11 35.03 -2.16
N VAL A 697 5.88 36.04 -2.58
CA VAL A 697 6.65 36.90 -1.65
C VAL A 697 5.75 37.90 -0.93
N SER A 698 4.75 38.44 -1.63
CA SER A 698 3.89 39.50 -1.09
C SER A 698 2.81 38.97 -0.16
N TRP A 699 2.30 37.76 -0.41
CA TRP A 699 1.13 37.22 0.29
C TRP A 699 1.30 35.74 0.68
N PRO A 700 2.23 35.43 1.60
CA PRO A 700 2.57 34.04 1.90
C PRO A 700 1.43 33.27 2.58
N GLY A 701 0.46 33.94 3.23
CA GLY A 701 -0.75 33.32 3.80
C GLY A 701 -1.80 32.86 2.76
N ARG A 702 -1.63 33.19 1.47
CA ARG A 702 -2.46 32.69 0.36
C ARG A 702 -1.90 31.41 -0.27
N LEU A 703 -0.72 30.98 0.15
CA LEU A 703 -0.03 29.82 -0.41
C LEU A 703 -0.58 28.50 0.16
N PRO A 704 -0.43 27.40 -0.59
CA PRO A 704 -0.82 26.10 -0.07
C PRO A 704 -0.01 25.73 1.16
N VAL A 705 -0.69 25.13 2.13
CA VAL A 705 -0.08 24.64 3.37
C VAL A 705 -0.30 23.14 3.44
N TYR A 706 0.79 22.42 3.66
CA TYR A 706 0.82 20.97 3.83
C TYR A 706 1.49 20.64 5.15
N GLN A 707 0.75 20.08 6.09
CA GLN A 707 1.27 19.78 7.42
C GLN A 707 0.48 18.62 8.05
N PRO A 708 1.13 17.64 8.69
CA PRO A 708 0.40 16.68 9.49
C PRO A 708 -0.05 17.34 10.80
N VAL A 709 -1.28 17.08 11.20
CA VAL A 709 -1.83 17.47 12.49
C VAL A 709 -1.99 16.19 13.29
N ILE A 710 -1.30 16.11 14.43
CA ILE A 710 -1.34 14.95 15.32
C ILE A 710 -2.04 15.36 16.60
N GLY A 711 -3.14 14.68 16.91
CA GLY A 711 -3.94 14.91 18.09
C GLY A 711 -3.33 14.25 19.33
N ALA A 712 -3.66 14.78 20.50
CA ALA A 712 -3.25 14.25 21.79
C ALA A 712 -3.85 12.87 22.13
N GLN A 713 -4.67 12.30 21.24
CA GLN A 713 -5.37 11.03 21.43
C GLN A 713 -4.61 9.82 20.84
N ILE A 714 -3.50 10.04 20.11
CA ILE A 714 -2.64 8.95 19.63
C ILE A 714 -1.94 8.28 20.82
N GLN A 715 -1.89 6.95 20.85
CA GLN A 715 -1.45 6.16 22.00
C GLN A 715 -0.21 5.32 21.68
N ASP A 716 0.60 5.07 22.70
CA ASP A 716 1.60 4.01 22.70
C ASP A 716 0.96 2.62 22.89
N THR A 717 1.74 1.54 22.76
CA THR A 717 1.27 0.17 23.06
C THR A 717 1.00 -0.07 24.54
N LEU A 718 1.25 0.90 25.42
CA LEU A 718 0.85 0.88 26.82
C LEU A 718 -0.44 1.70 27.03
N GLN A 719 -1.12 2.08 25.95
CA GLN A 719 -2.35 2.88 25.95
C GLN A 719 -2.17 4.28 26.55
N ASN A 720 -0.93 4.79 26.60
CA ASN A 720 -0.66 6.16 27.04
C ASN A 720 -0.66 7.10 25.87
N CYS A 721 -1.34 8.21 26.05
CA CYS A 721 -1.54 9.19 25.02
C CYS A 721 -0.41 10.18 24.94
N PHE A 722 0.00 10.47 23.72
CA PHE A 722 0.91 11.57 23.44
C PHE A 722 0.32 12.89 23.95
N PHE A 723 1.10 13.60 24.75
CA PHE A 723 0.81 15.00 25.05
C PHE A 723 1.73 15.91 24.25
N PRO A 724 1.18 16.80 23.41
CA PRO A 724 1.99 17.80 22.71
C PRO A 724 2.67 18.81 23.67
N SER A 725 2.29 18.85 24.95
CA SER A 725 2.89 19.71 25.99
C SER A 725 3.56 18.95 27.13
N VAL A 726 4.88 19.09 27.21
CA VAL A 726 5.51 19.36 28.52
C VAL A 726 6.02 20.80 28.48
N GLY A 727 5.10 21.73 28.69
CA GLY A 727 5.35 23.15 28.95
C GLY A 727 4.43 23.60 30.07
N TRP A 728 4.96 24.39 31.02
CA TRP A 728 4.41 24.64 32.37
C TRP A 728 2.97 25.20 32.48
N ASN A 729 2.26 25.47 31.37
CA ASN A 729 0.96 26.17 31.36
C ASN A 729 -0.20 25.46 30.62
N CYS A 730 -0.09 24.20 30.15
CA CYS A 730 -1.25 23.51 29.56
C CYS A 730 -2.09 22.83 30.69
N ALA A 731 -3.36 23.21 30.86
CA ALA A 731 -4.29 22.60 31.84
C ALA A 731 -4.95 21.33 31.26
N MET A 732 -5.18 20.31 32.09
CA MET A 732 -5.90 19.10 31.67
C MET A 732 -7.35 19.45 31.28
N GLY A 733 -7.77 19.09 30.07
CA GLY A 733 -9.17 19.19 29.62
C GLY A 733 -9.41 19.98 28.33
N ASP A 734 -8.42 20.70 27.82
CA ASP A 734 -8.58 21.46 26.58
C ASP A 734 -8.11 20.61 25.38
N ASN A 735 -9.05 20.22 24.50
CA ASN A 735 -8.83 19.48 23.25
C ASN A 735 -7.97 20.23 22.19
N ASN A 736 -7.21 21.26 22.60
CA ASN A 736 -6.49 22.11 21.67
C ASN A 736 -5.12 21.53 21.32
N SER A 737 -4.91 21.29 20.03
CA SER A 737 -3.69 20.81 19.35
C SER A 737 -2.47 21.76 19.45
N CYS A 738 -2.55 22.82 20.25
CA CYS A 738 -1.54 23.88 20.27
C CYS A 738 -0.80 23.92 21.61
N CYS A 739 0.22 23.08 21.78
CA CYS A 739 1.30 23.40 22.71
C CYS A 739 2.61 23.40 21.91
N ASN A 740 3.14 24.61 21.64
CA ASN A 740 4.39 24.81 20.91
C ASN A 740 5.59 24.76 21.86
N ARG A 741 6.64 24.04 21.45
CA ARG A 741 7.95 24.05 22.10
C ARG A 741 8.66 25.36 21.78
N ASN A 742 8.36 26.42 22.53
CA ASN A 742 9.28 27.52 22.86
C ASN A 742 8.59 28.51 23.81
N GLY A 743 9.14 28.69 25.02
CA GLY A 743 8.56 29.51 26.10
C GLY A 743 8.38 30.99 25.78
N GLN A 744 7.34 31.32 25.03
CA GLN A 744 6.71 32.64 24.95
C GLN A 744 5.24 32.45 25.32
N GLU A 745 4.76 33.26 26.26
CA GLU A 745 3.34 33.36 26.57
C GLU A 745 2.62 33.95 25.36
N ASP A 746 1.92 33.12 24.57
CA ASP A 746 1.01 33.63 23.55
C ASP A 746 -0.33 33.98 24.18
N TYR A 747 -0.69 35.26 24.04
CA TYR A 747 -1.87 35.89 24.63
C TYR A 747 -3.17 35.65 23.84
N LEU A 748 -3.21 34.72 22.88
CA LEU A 748 -4.40 34.50 22.04
C LEU A 748 -4.60 33.02 21.67
N CYS A 749 -4.94 32.21 22.66
CA CYS A 749 -5.94 31.14 22.45
C CYS A 749 -7.30 31.75 22.78
N SER A 750 -8.07 32.18 21.78
CA SER A 750 -9.48 32.53 22.04
C SER A 750 -10.35 31.29 21.98
N ILE A 751 -11.20 31.17 23.00
CA ILE A 751 -12.29 30.23 23.26
C ILE A 751 -13.12 29.94 22.01
#